data_AF-A0A094DKE1-F1
#
_entry.id   AF-A0A094DKE1-F1
#
_cell.length_a   1.000
_cell.length_b   1.000
_cell.length_c   1.000
_cell.angle_alpha   90.00
_cell.angle_beta   90.00
_cell.angle_gamma   90.00
#
_symmetry.space_group_name_H-M   'P 1'
#
loop_
_entity.id
_entity.type
_entity.pdbx_description
1 polymer ?
#
loop_
_entity_poly.entity_id
_entity_poly.type
_entity_poly.pdbx_seq_one_letter_code
_entity_poly.pdbx_strand_id
1 'polypeptide(L)'
;MWNRLAVAGFMVATATASISDSCPDYLDYAKEHHGPYSAGKYNLSSQRPAPSCRTFESQDVEDTIDRMNKTMRDPDLFQLFQNAYPNTLDTAIKWHGTAEGSDEELTFVITGDINAMWLRDSANQMQSYLPLLKPATSSNSIASLYRGVINLQARYLLTSPYCNSFQPPVESGIPPAENGASTDDKVFPTYTNQSVFECKYELDSLAAFLEVSSNYYKATNDIGFFKKYKWVDAIKAVLDVATTMMEPTYNQNGSVNTSPYTFTRQTNRATETFANDGLGNPSAPNTGLIRSGFRPSDDATIYQFLIPSNMMFASYLASSADIMSALPGQKSLGNRMAQMAVALRESINKHGIVNDPVHGRIYAFEVDGYGSRNIMDDSNVPSLLSAPFIGYVDKKNKVYQNTRKVILSTANPYFMKGPVFNSIGGPHVGPGFGWPMASIIRILTSDDDAEIKQTLGELVSTTDGLGLMHEGINSFDSTKWTRQWFSWVNGLFGQMILDLEERKPANWALLKAATAKMFRGDAGLRREPQPQSGCNTEMVSLSAETGRLQQIPVNTIDYAGEEAQVPSRVVSQQNATPVMTPAMAKQRRTQQILIVISSLMLTFTGCGLNFAFGVYQELYETLDGPFAGASAAEIDLIGTLAVSLMTIGAPFASAWTKSYSPRSVSLIGGVLFAIANIAASFGQKLWHFVLTQGLLLGCATCLSYIPAVTVAPGWFNGRRGLAMGIVLSGTGLGGVAWAPLLRYLNATIGFRNALRATGVMAFVLISASALALKWEPATEAQHVQDAQGRRRGLNIPRANWPIVKSRPFMAHASAAVMQAAAYYTPVYFFSSYAKTLGYSQTAGANFIALSNACNFGGKIVLGALADRYGRLNALFLTTSVSAIATFAFWLPSTMFFPLAVRRALFISFTMLYSVTASAYVALFPTAIAEQFGIQNFASINGLLYMLRGIGTLFGTPIAGALIHDGGFNGATASFEKTTIMVGVFLVCATLAAGWARAESAVTTGWKLRA
;
A
#
# COMPACT_ATOMS: atom_id res chain seq x y z
N MET A 1 -59.94 30.83 1.87
CA MET A 1 -59.20 29.87 2.74
C MET A 1 -58.16 29.20 1.85
N TRP A 2 -56.92 29.71 1.79
CA TRP A 2 -55.81 29.49 2.75
C TRP A 2 -55.40 28.01 2.78
N ASN A 3 -54.14 27.56 2.63
CA ASN A 3 -52.82 28.15 2.38
C ASN A 3 -51.87 26.93 2.13
N ARG A 4 -50.97 26.91 1.12
CA ARG A 4 -49.54 27.36 1.17
C ARG A 4 -48.67 26.50 2.12
N LEU A 5 -47.47 26.01 1.80
CA LEU A 5 -46.31 26.53 1.03
C LEU A 5 -45.44 25.34 0.54
N ALA A 6 -44.90 25.32 -0.70
CA ALA A 6 -43.70 26.02 -1.22
C ALA A 6 -42.40 25.55 -0.50
N VAL A 7 -41.34 25.11 -1.18
CA VAL A 7 -40.54 25.85 -2.16
C VAL A 7 -39.87 24.89 -3.14
N ALA A 8 -40.18 25.02 -4.44
CA ALA A 8 -39.37 24.51 -5.55
C ALA A 8 -39.30 25.64 -6.58
N GLY A 9 -38.12 26.23 -6.74
CA GLY A 9 -37.90 27.29 -7.71
C GLY A 9 -36.86 28.29 -7.23
N PHE A 10 -35.59 28.03 -7.51
CA PHE A 10 -34.58 29.05 -7.79
C PHE A 10 -33.45 28.43 -8.62
N MET A 11 -33.02 29.16 -9.65
CA MET A 11 -31.85 28.97 -10.52
C MET A 11 -31.99 28.07 -11.77
N VAL A 12 -32.66 28.62 -12.78
CA VAL A 12 -32.21 28.51 -14.17
C VAL A 12 -31.66 29.89 -14.56
N ALA A 13 -30.34 30.07 -14.49
CA ALA A 13 -29.61 31.11 -15.21
C ALA A 13 -28.11 30.74 -15.26
N THR A 14 -27.59 30.72 -16.49
CA THR A 14 -26.17 30.71 -16.90
C THR A 14 -25.30 29.52 -16.46
N ALA A 15 -25.42 28.40 -17.19
CA ALA A 15 -24.32 27.47 -17.40
C ALA A 15 -23.87 27.55 -18.87
N THR A 16 -23.06 28.55 -19.20
CA THR A 16 -22.03 28.40 -20.24
C THR A 16 -20.81 27.79 -19.56
N ALA A 17 -20.85 26.47 -19.38
CA ALA A 17 -19.66 25.64 -19.12
C ALA A 17 -19.81 24.40 -19.99
N SER A 18 -19.34 24.54 -21.23
CA SER A 18 -19.20 23.50 -22.21
C SER A 18 -18.12 22.49 -21.79
N ILE A 19 -18.48 21.20 -21.78
CA ILE A 19 -17.62 20.03 -22.01
C ILE A 19 -16.45 19.85 -21.01
N SER A 20 -16.64 19.10 -19.90
CA SER A 20 -15.48 18.48 -19.21
C SER A 20 -15.75 17.12 -18.53
N ASP A 21 -16.81 16.39 -18.88
CA ASP A 21 -17.15 15.09 -18.28
C ASP A 21 -16.34 13.89 -18.84
N SER A 22 -15.18 14.10 -19.46
CA SER A 22 -14.50 13.04 -20.25
C SER A 22 -12.99 12.85 -20.04
N CYS A 23 -12.34 13.60 -19.16
CA CYS A 23 -10.91 13.43 -18.89
C CYS A 23 -10.68 12.44 -17.74
N PRO A 24 -10.00 11.30 -17.97
CA PRO A 24 -9.70 10.35 -16.90
C PRO A 24 -8.71 10.95 -15.89
N ASP A 25 -8.78 10.49 -14.63
CA ASP A 25 -7.75 10.83 -13.64
C ASP A 25 -6.40 10.28 -14.10
N TYR A 26 -5.38 11.15 -14.14
CA TYR A 26 -4.10 10.78 -14.74
C TYR A 26 -3.33 9.74 -13.93
N LEU A 27 -3.57 9.63 -12.61
CA LEU A 27 -2.95 8.61 -11.77
C LEU A 27 -3.38 7.20 -12.18
N ASP A 28 -4.64 7.05 -12.59
CA ASP A 28 -5.15 5.78 -13.07
C ASP A 28 -4.84 5.59 -14.57
N TYR A 29 -4.93 6.65 -15.36
CA TYR A 29 -4.55 6.64 -16.78
C TYR A 29 -3.11 6.15 -16.98
N ALA A 30 -2.14 6.68 -16.22
CA ALA A 30 -0.73 6.37 -16.40
C ALA A 30 -0.37 4.89 -16.13
N LYS A 31 -1.21 4.16 -15.38
CA LYS A 31 -1.01 2.72 -15.03
C LYS A 31 -1.53 1.76 -16.09
N GLU A 32 -2.19 2.28 -17.12
CA GLU A 32 -2.74 1.48 -18.21
C GLU A 32 -1.92 1.64 -19.49
N HIS A 33 -2.02 0.64 -20.37
CA HIS A 33 -1.42 0.67 -21.70
C HIS A 33 -2.42 1.26 -22.70
N HIS A 34 -2.01 2.34 -23.37
CA HIS A 34 -2.76 3.07 -24.39
C HIS A 34 -2.05 3.03 -25.73
N GLY A 35 -2.81 2.76 -26.78
CA GLY A 35 -2.36 2.96 -28.15
C GLY A 35 -2.39 4.43 -28.58
N PRO A 36 -1.71 4.81 -29.68
CA PRO A 36 -0.84 3.95 -30.47
C PRO A 36 0.44 3.59 -29.72
N TYR A 37 0.92 2.36 -29.88
CA TYR A 37 2.19 1.92 -29.31
C TYR A 37 3.35 2.29 -30.23
N SER A 38 4.53 2.54 -29.66
CA SER A 38 5.74 2.74 -30.44
C SER A 38 6.07 1.51 -31.29
N ALA A 39 6.58 1.72 -32.50
CA ALA A 39 6.99 0.64 -33.40
C ALA A 39 8.33 -0.02 -33.01
N GLY A 40 8.84 0.25 -31.81
CA GLY A 40 10.13 -0.23 -31.34
C GLY A 40 10.07 -1.62 -30.70
N LYS A 41 11.18 -2.00 -30.08
CA LYS A 41 11.35 -3.31 -29.43
C LYS A 41 10.45 -3.46 -28.21
N TYR A 42 10.28 -2.38 -27.45
CA TYR A 42 9.58 -2.39 -26.16
C TYR A 42 8.09 -2.05 -26.29
N ASN A 43 7.63 -1.59 -27.46
CA ASN A 43 6.21 -1.34 -27.76
C ASN A 43 5.55 -0.44 -26.69
N LEU A 44 6.20 0.68 -26.40
CA LEU A 44 5.83 1.60 -25.33
C LEU A 44 4.47 2.24 -25.62
N SER A 45 3.67 2.33 -24.56
CA SER A 45 2.38 3.02 -24.54
C SER A 45 2.51 4.50 -24.89
N SER A 46 1.48 5.06 -25.53
CA SER A 46 1.23 6.50 -25.50
C SER A 46 0.76 6.88 -24.10
N GLN A 47 1.26 7.96 -23.52
CA GLN A 47 0.86 8.40 -22.17
C GLN A 47 0.52 9.88 -22.07
N ARG A 48 0.51 10.61 -23.19
CA ARG A 48 -0.01 11.98 -23.19
C ARG A 48 -1.53 11.95 -23.11
N PRO A 49 -2.17 12.74 -22.22
CA PRO A 49 -3.61 12.96 -22.28
C PRO A 49 -4.03 13.49 -23.65
N ALA A 50 -5.30 13.25 -23.99
CA ALA A 50 -5.93 13.93 -25.12
C ALA A 50 -5.73 15.45 -24.99
N PRO A 51 -5.54 16.21 -26.09
CA PRO A 51 -5.26 17.65 -26.03
C PRO A 51 -6.20 18.43 -25.10
N SER A 52 -7.51 18.15 -25.18
CA SER A 52 -8.54 18.78 -24.31
C SER A 52 -8.41 18.48 -22.81
N CYS A 53 -7.59 17.50 -22.43
CA CYS A 53 -7.36 17.08 -21.06
C CYS A 53 -5.99 17.52 -20.52
N ARG A 54 -5.18 18.22 -21.33
CA ARG A 54 -3.88 18.73 -20.90
C ARG A 54 -4.08 19.95 -20.02
N THR A 55 -3.40 20.00 -18.89
CA THR A 55 -3.59 21.07 -17.89
C THR A 55 -2.97 22.41 -18.30
N PHE A 56 -1.99 22.38 -19.20
CA PHE A 56 -1.35 23.57 -19.76
C PHE A 56 -0.76 23.23 -21.13
N GLU A 57 -1.05 24.05 -22.14
CA GLU A 57 -0.53 23.86 -23.49
C GLU A 57 0.56 24.89 -23.80
N SER A 58 1.70 24.41 -24.31
CA SER A 58 2.82 25.26 -24.73
C SER A 58 3.23 24.92 -26.17
N GLN A 59 3.09 25.89 -27.08
CA GLN A 59 3.50 25.71 -28.46
C GLN A 59 5.00 25.43 -28.59
N ASP A 60 5.85 26.09 -27.79
CA ASP A 60 7.30 25.82 -27.77
C ASP A 60 7.61 24.35 -27.44
N VAL A 61 6.78 23.71 -26.61
CA VAL A 61 6.93 22.28 -26.26
C VAL A 61 6.46 21.39 -27.40
N GLU A 62 5.32 21.68 -28.03
CA GLU A 62 4.86 20.91 -29.19
C GLU A 62 5.85 21.02 -30.36
N ASP A 63 6.35 22.23 -30.65
CA ASP A 63 7.38 22.46 -31.67
C ASP A 63 8.66 21.69 -31.37
N THR A 64 9.02 21.58 -30.08
CA THR A 64 10.15 20.78 -29.62
C THR A 64 9.91 19.29 -29.84
N ILE A 65 8.73 18.76 -29.50
CA ILE A 65 8.36 17.36 -29.74
C ILE A 65 8.39 17.04 -31.24
N ASP A 66 7.84 17.91 -32.08
CA ASP A 66 7.83 17.76 -33.54
C ASP A 66 9.24 17.78 -34.14
N ARG A 67 10.11 18.65 -33.62
CA ARG A 67 11.53 18.68 -33.97
C ARG A 67 12.22 17.39 -33.55
N MET A 68 12.03 16.95 -32.32
CA MET A 68 12.65 15.73 -31.79
C MET A 68 12.16 14.47 -32.49
N ASN A 69 10.94 14.43 -33.00
CA ASN A 69 10.42 13.32 -33.83
C ASN A 69 11.24 13.15 -35.13
N LYS A 70 11.68 14.27 -35.72
CA LYS A 70 12.51 14.26 -36.94
C LYS A 70 13.96 13.91 -36.64
N THR A 71 14.43 14.26 -35.44
CA THR A 71 15.81 13.98 -35.01
C THR A 71 15.94 12.54 -34.55
N MET A 72 15.12 12.08 -33.59
CA MET A 72 15.15 10.73 -32.97
C MET A 72 14.80 9.63 -33.95
N ARG A 73 15.60 8.56 -33.96
CA ARG A 73 15.36 7.41 -34.84
C ARG A 73 14.88 6.17 -34.12
N ASP A 74 15.15 6.06 -32.82
CA ASP A 74 14.61 4.97 -32.02
C ASP A 74 13.17 5.33 -31.62
N PRO A 75 12.17 4.56 -32.07
CA PRO A 75 10.77 4.88 -31.83
C PRO A 75 10.36 4.69 -30.36
N ASP A 76 10.98 3.79 -29.60
CA ASP A 76 10.69 3.64 -28.16
C ASP A 76 11.25 4.84 -27.39
N LEU A 77 12.48 5.25 -27.70
CA LEU A 77 13.06 6.43 -27.08
C LEU A 77 12.27 7.70 -27.39
N PHE A 78 11.84 7.87 -28.63
CA PHE A 78 10.99 9.00 -29.01
C PHE A 78 9.65 8.96 -28.30
N GLN A 79 8.97 7.81 -28.23
CA GLN A 79 7.71 7.68 -27.51
C GLN A 79 7.87 8.04 -26.03
N LEU A 80 8.94 7.56 -25.39
CA LEU A 80 9.24 7.88 -23.99
C LEU A 80 9.52 9.38 -23.82
N PHE A 81 10.28 10.00 -24.70
CA PHE A 81 10.51 11.45 -24.69
C PHE A 81 9.21 12.25 -24.87
N GLN A 82 8.41 11.87 -25.87
CA GLN A 82 7.12 12.49 -26.16
C GLN A 82 6.16 12.40 -24.97
N ASN A 83 6.14 11.26 -24.27
CA ASN A 83 5.32 11.08 -23.08
C ASN A 83 5.84 11.87 -21.88
N ALA A 84 7.16 11.81 -21.64
CA ALA A 84 7.77 12.25 -20.40
C ALA A 84 8.04 13.77 -20.37
N TYR A 85 8.57 14.36 -21.45
CA TYR A 85 8.98 15.76 -21.44
C TYR A 85 7.83 16.75 -21.17
N PRO A 86 6.66 16.66 -21.83
CA PRO A 86 5.54 17.56 -21.55
C PRO A 86 4.75 17.16 -20.29
N ASN A 87 5.10 16.07 -19.59
CA ASN A 87 4.23 15.47 -18.57
C ASN A 87 3.81 16.44 -17.47
N THR A 88 4.69 17.32 -16.99
CA THR A 88 4.32 18.35 -16.01
C THR A 88 3.26 19.30 -16.56
N LEU A 89 3.44 19.83 -17.77
CA LEU A 89 2.48 20.75 -18.38
C LEU A 89 1.15 20.05 -18.71
N ASP A 90 1.24 18.82 -19.21
CA ASP A 90 0.07 18.02 -19.58
C ASP A 90 -0.78 17.63 -18.35
N THR A 91 -0.18 17.46 -17.15
CA THR A 91 -0.85 16.76 -16.04
C THR A 91 -0.72 17.37 -14.65
N ALA A 92 0.32 18.16 -14.40
CA ALA A 92 0.72 18.58 -13.06
C ALA A 92 0.55 20.08 -12.78
N ILE A 93 0.24 20.90 -13.79
CA ILE A 93 -0.18 22.29 -13.58
C ILE A 93 -1.64 22.29 -13.12
N LYS A 94 -1.84 21.97 -11.84
CA LYS A 94 -3.19 21.74 -11.30
C LYS A 94 -4.03 23.00 -11.29
N TRP A 95 -3.40 24.16 -11.12
CA TRP A 95 -4.03 25.46 -11.25
C TRP A 95 -3.01 26.56 -11.55
N HIS A 96 -3.40 27.55 -12.36
CA HIS A 96 -2.65 28.79 -12.54
C HIS A 96 -3.62 29.96 -12.72
N GLY A 97 -3.23 31.14 -12.25
CA GLY A 97 -4.09 32.33 -12.26
C GLY A 97 -3.40 33.52 -11.62
N THR A 98 -4.18 34.48 -11.14
CA THR A 98 -3.67 35.63 -10.38
C THR A 98 -4.27 35.66 -8.98
N ALA A 99 -3.56 36.28 -8.06
CA ALA A 99 -4.07 36.59 -6.74
C ALA A 99 -5.32 37.50 -6.81
N GLU A 100 -6.20 37.37 -5.82
CA GLU A 100 -7.42 38.18 -5.75
C GLU A 100 -7.09 39.69 -5.71
N GLY A 101 -7.66 40.46 -6.64
CA GLY A 101 -7.50 41.92 -6.70
C GLY A 101 -6.08 42.40 -7.08
N SER A 102 -5.21 41.52 -7.59
CA SER A 102 -3.83 41.83 -7.95
C SER A 102 -3.46 41.20 -9.31
N ASP A 103 -2.39 41.69 -9.93
CA ASP A 103 -1.77 41.09 -11.11
C ASP A 103 -0.65 40.08 -10.76
N GLU A 104 -0.56 39.70 -9.49
CA GLU A 104 0.37 38.67 -8.99
C GLU A 104 -0.01 37.30 -9.52
N GLU A 105 0.71 36.83 -10.55
CA GLU A 105 0.56 35.47 -11.07
C GLU A 105 0.90 34.44 -9.99
N LEU A 106 0.15 33.33 -9.98
CA LEU A 106 0.29 32.19 -9.09
C LEU A 106 0.18 30.90 -9.92
N THR A 107 0.99 29.90 -9.60
CA THR A 107 0.96 28.60 -10.28
C THR A 107 1.19 27.48 -9.29
N PHE A 108 0.16 26.64 -9.13
CA PHE A 108 0.16 25.49 -8.23
C PHE A 108 0.50 24.23 -9.03
N VAL A 109 1.70 23.72 -8.78
CA VAL A 109 2.25 22.54 -9.46
C VAL A 109 2.28 21.37 -8.48
N ILE A 110 1.59 20.29 -8.82
CA ILE A 110 1.56 19.08 -8.00
C ILE A 110 2.70 18.14 -8.38
N THR A 111 3.14 17.28 -7.47
CA THR A 111 4.25 16.32 -7.73
C THR A 111 3.87 15.23 -8.74
N GLY A 112 2.56 15.05 -8.94
CA GLY A 112 1.94 14.05 -9.78
C GLY A 112 0.77 13.42 -9.02
N ASP A 113 0.99 12.20 -8.54
CA ASP A 113 0.01 11.38 -7.82
C ASP A 113 -0.48 11.93 -6.44
N ILE A 114 0.03 13.08 -6.00
CA ILE A 114 -0.34 13.75 -4.75
C ILE A 114 -0.78 15.18 -5.05
N ASN A 115 -1.99 15.57 -4.63
CA ASN A 115 -2.53 16.93 -4.80
C ASN A 115 -1.95 17.94 -3.78
N ALA A 116 -0.63 18.02 -3.71
CA ALA A 116 0.11 19.00 -2.92
C ALA A 116 1.37 19.44 -3.65
N MET A 117 1.84 20.65 -3.35
CA MET A 117 3.00 21.26 -4.00
C MET A 117 4.20 21.21 -3.06
N TRP A 118 5.19 20.39 -3.42
CA TRP A 118 6.52 20.46 -2.82
C TRP A 118 7.30 21.62 -3.43
N LEU A 119 8.02 22.37 -2.60
CA LEU A 119 8.89 23.45 -3.08
C LEU A 119 9.98 22.90 -4.02
N ARG A 120 10.58 21.77 -3.64
CA ARG A 120 11.55 21.03 -4.45
C ARG A 120 10.98 20.58 -5.79
N ASP A 121 9.92 19.77 -5.77
CA ASP A 121 9.37 19.17 -6.99
C ASP A 121 8.92 20.23 -7.98
N SER A 122 8.18 21.25 -7.51
CA SER A 122 7.69 22.32 -8.39
C SER A 122 8.83 23.12 -9.03
N ALA A 123 9.91 23.43 -8.30
CA ALA A 123 11.08 24.09 -8.88
C ALA A 123 11.78 23.21 -9.93
N ASN A 124 11.94 21.91 -9.65
CA ASN A 124 12.61 20.98 -10.56
C ASN A 124 11.75 20.60 -11.78
N GLN A 125 10.43 20.55 -11.62
CA GLN A 125 9.48 20.43 -12.72
C GLN A 125 9.56 21.63 -13.65
N MET A 126 9.70 22.85 -13.11
CA MET A 126 9.95 24.04 -13.93
C MET A 126 11.34 24.01 -14.58
N GLN A 127 12.37 23.56 -13.85
CA GLN A 127 13.74 23.43 -14.34
C GLN A 127 13.85 22.61 -15.62
N SER A 128 12.98 21.60 -15.78
CA SER A 128 12.90 20.77 -16.99
C SER A 128 12.61 21.59 -18.26
N TYR A 129 11.91 22.72 -18.11
CA TYR A 129 11.55 23.63 -19.21
C TYR A 129 12.47 24.86 -19.32
N LEU A 130 13.54 24.94 -18.53
CA LEU A 130 14.54 26.00 -18.64
C LEU A 130 15.09 26.17 -20.08
N PRO A 131 15.34 25.11 -20.87
CA PRO A 131 15.80 25.26 -22.26
C PRO A 131 14.82 26.01 -23.18
N LEU A 132 13.54 26.07 -22.80
CA LEU A 132 12.48 26.74 -23.58
C LEU A 132 12.05 28.08 -22.95
N LEU A 133 12.54 28.40 -21.76
CA LEU A 133 12.16 29.62 -21.06
C LEU A 133 12.71 30.85 -21.78
N LYS A 134 11.78 31.71 -22.22
CA LYS A 134 12.06 32.99 -22.87
C LYS A 134 11.28 34.11 -22.16
N PRO A 135 11.71 35.37 -22.24
CA PRO A 135 10.90 36.50 -21.77
C PRO A 135 9.53 36.52 -22.45
N ALA A 136 8.45 36.57 -21.66
CA ALA A 136 7.09 36.70 -22.17
C ALA A 136 6.18 37.42 -21.17
N THR A 137 5.28 38.24 -21.69
CA THR A 137 4.25 38.97 -20.92
C THR A 137 2.88 38.31 -20.95
N SER A 138 2.69 37.30 -21.81
CA SER A 138 1.46 36.51 -21.88
C SER A 138 1.26 35.71 -20.59
N SER A 139 0.03 35.71 -20.08
CA SER A 139 -0.38 34.90 -18.92
C SER A 139 -0.43 33.39 -19.23
N ASN A 140 -0.41 33.02 -20.51
CA ASN A 140 -0.31 31.64 -20.97
C ASN A 140 1.08 31.39 -21.60
N SER A 141 2.13 31.41 -20.77
CA SER A 141 3.51 31.16 -21.21
C SER A 141 4.31 30.41 -20.15
N ILE A 142 5.42 29.76 -20.53
CA ILE A 142 6.32 29.14 -19.53
C ILE A 142 6.84 30.20 -18.56
N ALA A 143 7.08 31.44 -19.02
CA ALA A 143 7.50 32.55 -18.16
C ALA A 143 6.45 32.93 -17.10
N SER A 144 5.15 32.90 -17.42
CA SER A 144 4.10 33.15 -16.42
C SER A 144 4.01 32.03 -15.39
N LEU A 145 4.21 30.77 -15.81
CA LEU A 145 4.30 29.66 -14.85
C LEU A 145 5.48 29.81 -13.89
N TYR A 146 6.66 30.22 -14.38
CA TYR A 146 7.81 30.50 -13.52
C TYR A 146 7.53 31.61 -12.51
N ARG A 147 7.00 32.76 -12.96
CA ARG A 147 6.62 33.86 -12.05
C ARG A 147 5.56 33.42 -11.04
N GLY A 148 4.59 32.63 -11.48
CA GLY A 148 3.54 32.06 -10.65
C GLY A 148 4.06 31.11 -9.58
N VAL A 149 4.99 30.22 -9.92
CA VAL A 149 5.66 29.33 -8.97
C VAL A 149 6.48 30.14 -7.97
N ILE A 150 7.29 31.10 -8.43
CA ILE A 150 8.11 31.94 -7.53
C ILE A 150 7.24 32.69 -6.53
N ASN A 151 6.17 33.36 -6.98
CA ASN A 151 5.27 34.09 -6.08
C ASN A 151 4.57 33.16 -5.09
N LEU A 152 4.09 32.00 -5.56
CA LEU A 152 3.38 31.07 -4.69
C LEU A 152 4.33 30.43 -3.65
N GLN A 153 5.53 30.02 -4.04
CA GLN A 153 6.55 29.55 -3.11
C GLN A 153 6.95 30.64 -2.09
N ALA A 154 7.05 31.90 -2.52
CA ALA A 154 7.33 33.01 -1.60
C ALA A 154 6.25 33.16 -0.52
N ARG A 155 4.96 33.01 -0.88
CA ARG A 155 3.84 33.03 0.08
C ARG A 155 3.91 31.87 1.09
N TYR A 156 4.25 30.69 0.61
CA TYR A 156 4.41 29.50 1.45
C TYR A 156 5.56 29.64 2.45
N LEU A 157 6.72 30.11 2.00
CA LEU A 157 7.88 30.36 2.86
C LEU A 157 7.61 31.43 3.91
N LEU A 158 6.82 32.46 3.59
CA LEU A 158 6.41 33.47 4.57
C LEU A 158 5.40 32.93 5.60
N THR A 159 4.67 31.86 5.27
CA THR A 159 3.66 31.25 6.13
C THR A 159 4.26 30.18 7.04
N SER A 160 5.08 29.27 6.49
CA SER A 160 5.67 28.16 7.25
C SER A 160 7.02 27.77 6.63
N PRO A 161 8.11 28.50 6.93
CA PRO A 161 9.38 28.37 6.23
C PRO A 161 10.14 27.06 6.51
N TYR A 162 9.71 26.28 7.49
CA TYR A 162 10.30 24.97 7.80
C TYR A 162 9.61 23.81 7.06
N CYS A 163 8.50 24.03 6.37
CA CYS A 163 7.73 22.95 5.76
C CYS A 163 8.12 22.73 4.29
N ASN A 164 8.16 21.47 3.84
CA ASN A 164 8.53 21.09 2.48
C ASN A 164 7.35 21.15 1.49
N SER A 165 6.11 20.93 1.94
CA SER A 165 4.95 20.82 1.04
C SER A 165 3.69 21.54 1.50
N PHE A 166 2.94 22.07 0.53
CA PHE A 166 1.87 23.02 0.76
C PHE A 166 0.58 22.67 0.02
N GLN A 167 -0.53 23.13 0.60
CA GLN A 167 -1.88 22.98 0.08
C GLN A 167 -2.16 23.95 -1.08
N PRO A 168 -3.18 23.70 -1.91
CA PRO A 168 -3.56 24.62 -2.98
C PRO A 168 -3.79 26.06 -2.49
N PRO A 169 -3.44 27.09 -3.28
CA PRO A 169 -3.75 28.48 -2.93
C PRO A 169 -5.26 28.68 -2.87
N VAL A 170 -5.72 29.58 -1.99
CA VAL A 170 -7.15 29.83 -1.78
C VAL A 170 -7.85 30.28 -3.07
N GLU A 171 -7.13 31.00 -3.93
CA GLU A 171 -7.60 31.48 -5.24
C GLU A 171 -7.92 30.34 -6.22
N SER A 172 -7.38 29.14 -6.00
CA SER A 172 -7.66 27.99 -6.85
C SER A 172 -9.05 27.39 -6.64
N GLY A 173 -9.68 27.63 -5.48
CA GLY A 173 -10.91 26.93 -5.07
C GLY A 173 -10.74 25.41 -4.86
N ILE A 174 -9.52 24.88 -4.97
CA ILE A 174 -9.24 23.46 -4.74
C ILE A 174 -9.16 23.21 -3.23
N PRO A 175 -9.91 22.24 -2.68
CA PRO A 175 -9.87 21.94 -1.26
C PRO A 175 -8.49 21.39 -0.85
N PRO A 176 -8.03 21.65 0.39
CA PRO A 176 -6.84 21.03 0.94
C PRO A 176 -6.89 19.50 0.87
N ALA A 177 -5.78 18.88 0.46
CA ALA A 177 -5.64 17.43 0.42
C ALA A 177 -5.34 16.88 1.83
N GLU A 178 -5.94 15.73 2.18
CA GLU A 178 -5.65 15.08 3.46
C GLU A 178 -4.33 14.30 3.38
N ASN A 179 -3.42 14.57 4.32
CA ASN A 179 -2.23 13.77 4.54
C ASN A 179 -2.42 12.89 5.79
N GLY A 180 -2.79 11.62 5.56
CA GLY A 180 -3.00 10.66 6.66
C GLY A 180 -1.73 10.36 7.47
N ALA A 181 -0.54 10.61 6.93
CA ALA A 181 0.72 10.41 7.65
C ALA A 181 1.04 11.56 8.62
N SER A 182 0.54 12.78 8.35
CA SER A 182 0.82 13.97 9.17
C SER A 182 -0.21 14.24 10.27
N THR A 183 -1.24 13.41 10.39
CA THR A 183 -2.34 13.62 11.35
C THR A 183 -1.88 13.61 12.82
N ASP A 184 -0.81 12.87 13.12
CA ASP A 184 -0.23 12.76 14.46
C ASP A 184 1.15 13.45 14.58
N ASP A 185 1.53 14.26 13.59
CA ASP A 185 2.82 14.95 13.61
C ASP A 185 2.86 15.99 14.72
N LYS A 186 3.95 15.98 15.50
CA LYS A 186 4.27 17.06 16.42
C LYS A 186 5.48 17.80 15.89
N VAL A 187 5.24 19.02 15.44
CA VAL A 187 6.23 19.87 14.80
C VAL A 187 6.31 21.20 15.52
N PHE A 188 7.54 21.66 15.72
CA PHE A 188 7.83 23.04 16.13
C PHE A 188 8.72 23.68 15.05
N PRO A 189 8.43 24.90 14.59
CA PRO A 189 7.23 25.70 14.89
C PRO A 189 5.93 25.03 14.40
N THR A 190 4.81 25.30 15.08
CA THR A 190 3.52 24.73 14.73
C THR A 190 2.99 25.31 13.42
N TYR A 191 2.26 24.50 12.65
CA TYR A 191 1.67 24.89 11.37
C TYR A 191 0.18 24.49 11.30
N THR A 192 -0.51 24.87 10.23
CA THR A 192 -1.90 24.46 9.96
C THR A 192 -1.99 23.56 8.74
N ASN A 193 -2.74 22.45 8.86
CA ASN A 193 -3.01 21.53 7.75
C ASN A 193 -3.86 22.17 6.63
N GLN A 194 -4.38 23.38 6.83
CA GLN A 194 -5.07 24.14 5.80
C GLN A 194 -4.12 24.79 4.78
N SER A 195 -2.89 25.11 5.18
CA SER A 195 -1.88 25.72 4.29
C SER A 195 -0.72 24.79 3.98
N VAL A 196 -0.39 23.87 4.89
CA VAL A 196 0.73 22.93 4.76
C VAL A 196 0.19 21.52 4.60
N PHE A 197 0.76 20.75 3.66
CA PHE A 197 0.43 19.34 3.47
C PHE A 197 1.31 18.44 4.34
N GLU A 198 2.60 18.73 4.39
CA GLU A 198 3.60 18.07 5.24
C GLU A 198 4.67 19.09 5.66
N CYS A 199 5.15 18.98 6.91
CA CYS A 199 6.14 19.89 7.47
C CYS A 199 7.45 19.20 7.85
N LYS A 200 8.06 18.50 6.89
CA LYS A 200 9.43 17.98 7.03
C LYS A 200 10.43 19.07 6.61
N TYR A 201 11.32 19.48 7.52
CA TYR A 201 12.29 20.50 7.21
C TYR A 201 13.45 19.95 6.37
N GLU A 202 13.55 20.50 5.16
CA GLU A 202 14.50 20.13 4.13
C GLU A 202 15.21 21.39 3.63
N LEU A 203 16.53 21.43 3.77
CA LEU A 203 17.32 22.59 3.33
C LEU A 203 17.19 22.81 1.81
N ASP A 204 17.03 21.75 1.03
CA ASP A 204 16.81 21.82 -0.41
C ASP A 204 15.46 22.47 -0.78
N SER A 205 14.43 22.40 0.08
CA SER A 205 13.18 23.12 -0.15
C SER A 205 13.38 24.64 -0.17
N LEU A 206 14.29 25.16 0.67
CA LEU A 206 14.71 26.57 0.61
C LEU A 206 15.59 26.86 -0.62
N ALA A 207 16.48 25.93 -0.95
CA ALA A 207 17.35 26.05 -2.12
C ALA A 207 16.56 26.02 -3.44
N ALA A 208 15.46 25.28 -3.50
CA ALA A 208 14.56 25.17 -4.65
C ALA A 208 13.90 26.51 -5.01
N PHE A 209 13.53 27.32 -4.00
CA PHE A 209 13.04 28.68 -4.21
C PHE A 209 14.12 29.60 -4.81
N LEU A 210 15.36 29.48 -4.34
CA LEU A 210 16.51 30.19 -4.89
C LEU A 210 16.82 29.74 -6.33
N GLU A 211 16.69 28.44 -6.59
CA GLU A 211 16.88 27.83 -7.91
C GLU A 211 15.90 28.38 -8.93
N VAL A 212 14.59 28.22 -8.71
CA VAL A 212 13.58 28.66 -9.67
C VAL A 212 13.66 30.17 -9.93
N SER A 213 14.00 30.96 -8.89
CA SER A 213 14.28 32.40 -9.01
C SER A 213 15.50 32.69 -9.89
N SER A 214 16.61 31.99 -9.64
CA SER A 214 17.86 32.17 -10.38
C SER A 214 17.72 31.76 -11.84
N ASN A 215 17.03 30.64 -12.10
CA ASN A 215 16.79 30.13 -13.44
C ASN A 215 15.90 31.07 -14.24
N TYR A 216 14.84 31.59 -13.62
CA TYR A 216 13.98 32.60 -14.23
C TYR A 216 14.76 33.86 -14.61
N TYR A 217 15.52 34.41 -13.65
CA TYR A 217 16.27 35.64 -13.88
C TYR A 217 17.33 35.47 -14.97
N LYS A 218 18.11 34.38 -14.94
CA LYS A 218 19.18 34.14 -15.93
C LYS A 218 18.63 33.98 -17.35
N ALA A 219 17.47 33.36 -17.50
CA ALA A 219 16.86 33.13 -18.81
C ALA A 219 16.12 34.36 -19.35
N THR A 220 15.51 35.18 -18.48
CA THR A 220 14.60 36.26 -18.90
C THR A 220 15.14 37.67 -18.69
N ASN A 221 16.12 37.83 -17.80
CA ASN A 221 16.64 39.11 -17.31
C ASN A 221 15.56 40.06 -16.72
N ASP A 222 14.43 39.50 -16.26
CA ASP A 222 13.34 40.29 -15.67
C ASP A 222 13.62 40.64 -14.20
N ILE A 223 14.49 41.63 -14.00
CA ILE A 223 14.76 42.18 -12.65
C ILE A 223 13.54 42.92 -12.08
N GLY A 224 12.64 43.40 -12.94
CA GLY A 224 11.46 44.17 -12.55
C GLY A 224 10.44 43.33 -11.77
N PHE A 225 10.38 42.03 -12.05
CA PHE A 225 9.56 41.07 -11.32
C PHE A 225 9.95 40.96 -9.83
N PHE A 226 11.25 40.82 -9.53
CA PHE A 226 11.74 40.54 -8.17
C PHE A 226 11.53 41.67 -7.16
N LYS A 227 11.25 42.90 -7.61
CA LYS A 227 10.89 44.05 -6.74
C LYS A 227 9.38 44.17 -6.47
N LYS A 228 8.54 43.45 -7.21
CA LYS A 228 7.10 43.78 -7.31
C LYS A 228 6.28 43.23 -6.14
N TYR A 229 6.57 42.00 -5.75
CA TYR A 229 5.79 41.27 -4.73
C TYR A 229 6.66 40.89 -3.54
N LYS A 230 6.52 39.66 -3.03
CA LYS A 230 7.06 39.21 -1.74
C LYS A 230 8.40 38.50 -1.80
N TRP A 231 9.09 38.52 -2.95
CA TRP A 231 10.35 37.80 -3.12
C TRP A 231 11.43 38.21 -2.12
N VAL A 232 11.66 39.52 -1.94
CA VAL A 232 12.67 40.01 -0.98
C VAL A 232 12.36 39.59 0.46
N ASP A 233 11.09 39.58 0.84
CA ASP A 233 10.66 39.17 2.18
C ASP A 233 10.84 37.65 2.37
N ALA A 234 10.52 36.85 1.35
CA ALA A 234 10.79 35.41 1.37
C ALA A 234 12.29 35.10 1.45
N ILE A 235 13.16 35.84 0.77
CA ILE A 235 14.62 35.70 0.91
C ILE A 235 15.08 35.96 2.36
N LYS A 236 14.52 36.96 3.03
CA LYS A 236 14.83 37.20 4.46
C LYS A 236 14.41 36.01 5.32
N ALA A 237 13.20 35.49 5.12
CA ALA A 237 12.74 34.29 5.85
C ALA A 237 13.63 33.07 5.59
N VAL A 238 14.05 32.85 4.35
CA VAL A 238 15.00 31.80 3.97
C VAL A 238 16.34 31.96 4.70
N LEU A 239 16.89 33.17 4.72
CA LEU A 239 18.16 33.46 5.42
C LEU A 239 18.04 33.30 6.93
N ASP A 240 16.90 33.67 7.51
CA ASP A 240 16.65 33.55 8.93
C ASP A 240 16.59 32.07 9.33
N VAL A 241 15.84 31.23 8.61
CA VAL A 241 15.82 29.77 8.85
C VAL A 241 17.19 29.13 8.62
N ALA A 242 17.89 29.51 7.54
CA ALA A 242 19.22 28.98 7.28
C ALA A 242 20.21 29.35 8.38
N THR A 243 20.11 30.56 8.94
CA THR A 243 20.96 31.02 10.05
C THR A 243 20.62 30.28 11.35
N THR A 244 19.34 30.14 11.71
CA THR A 244 18.94 29.44 12.93
C THR A 244 19.29 27.95 12.87
N MET A 245 19.16 27.32 11.71
CA MET A 245 19.53 25.90 11.54
C MET A 245 21.05 25.64 11.51
N MET A 246 21.90 26.67 11.64
CA MET A 246 23.32 26.52 11.98
C MET A 246 23.57 26.35 13.49
N GLU A 247 22.58 26.59 14.34
CA GLU A 247 22.74 26.46 15.79
C GLU A 247 23.05 25.00 16.17
N PRO A 248 24.05 24.77 17.03
CA PRO A 248 24.46 23.41 17.43
C PRO A 248 23.56 22.84 18.53
N THR A 249 23.65 21.53 18.73
CA THR A 249 22.88 20.84 19.77
C THR A 249 23.26 21.25 21.19
N TYR A 250 24.53 21.59 21.44
CA TYR A 250 25.03 21.96 22.77
C TYR A 250 25.68 23.35 22.79
N ASN A 251 25.49 24.06 23.89
CA ASN A 251 26.22 25.27 24.24
C ASN A 251 27.67 24.98 24.63
N GLN A 252 28.50 26.02 24.69
CA GLN A 252 29.89 25.91 25.14
C GLN A 252 30.02 25.35 26.58
N ASN A 253 29.03 25.57 27.43
CA ASN A 253 28.99 25.05 28.80
C ASN A 253 28.40 23.61 28.89
N GLY A 254 28.07 22.99 27.76
CA GLY A 254 27.51 21.64 27.68
C GLY A 254 25.98 21.54 27.85
N SER A 255 25.26 22.64 28.10
CA SER A 255 23.79 22.60 28.14
C SER A 255 23.19 22.40 26.74
N VAL A 256 22.04 21.73 26.66
CA VAL A 256 21.34 21.50 25.38
C VAL A 256 20.69 22.80 24.90
N ASN A 257 20.90 23.17 23.65
CA ASN A 257 20.21 24.29 23.01
C ASN A 257 18.78 23.93 22.66
N THR A 258 17.88 24.90 22.78
CA THR A 258 16.52 24.77 22.26
C THR A 258 16.59 24.69 20.74
N SER A 259 16.21 23.56 20.15
CA SER A 259 16.23 23.42 18.68
C SER A 259 15.17 24.33 18.06
N PRO A 260 15.52 25.13 17.04
CA PRO A 260 14.58 25.99 16.33
C PRO A 260 13.56 25.19 15.50
N TYR A 261 13.84 23.91 15.23
CA TYR A 261 12.91 22.97 14.61
C TYR A 261 12.91 21.62 15.33
N THR A 262 11.73 21.04 15.53
CA THR A 262 11.57 19.66 16.03
C THR A 262 10.48 18.93 15.26
N PHE A 263 10.61 17.62 15.12
CA PHE A 263 9.64 16.80 14.40
C PHE A 263 9.52 15.40 15.01
N THR A 264 8.29 14.99 15.35
CA THR A 264 7.99 13.58 15.67
C THR A 264 6.75 13.11 14.93
N ARG A 265 6.76 11.85 14.49
CA ARG A 265 5.67 11.18 13.79
C ARG A 265 5.50 9.78 14.36
N GLN A 266 4.27 9.34 14.54
CA GLN A 266 3.99 7.96 14.96
C GLN A 266 4.07 7.04 13.75
N THR A 267 5.22 6.39 13.56
CA THR A 267 5.53 5.59 12.38
C THR A 267 6.40 4.37 12.72
N ASN A 268 6.33 3.33 11.90
CA ASN A 268 7.21 2.17 11.97
C ASN A 268 8.39 2.25 10.97
N ARG A 269 8.50 3.34 10.21
CA ARG A 269 9.65 3.64 9.35
C ARG A 269 10.60 4.58 10.08
N ALA A 270 11.81 4.13 10.35
CA ALA A 270 12.80 4.92 11.10
C ALA A 270 13.17 6.24 10.41
N THR A 271 13.05 6.31 9.08
CA THR A 271 13.30 7.52 8.31
C THR A 271 12.16 8.53 8.33
N GLU A 272 10.97 8.15 8.80
CA GLU A 272 9.80 9.03 8.83
C GLU A 272 9.70 9.85 10.12
N THR A 273 10.71 9.78 11.00
CA THR A 273 10.75 10.56 12.25
C THR A 273 12.18 10.76 12.75
N PHE A 274 12.38 11.68 13.70
CA PHE A 274 13.70 11.92 14.28
C PHE A 274 13.98 11.08 15.52
N ALA A 275 15.25 10.76 15.71
CA ALA A 275 15.78 10.32 17.00
C ALA A 275 15.75 11.45 18.05
N ASN A 276 16.03 11.10 19.31
CA ASN A 276 16.17 12.03 20.43
C ASN A 276 14.95 12.95 20.61
N ASP A 277 13.77 12.35 20.74
CA ASP A 277 12.50 13.05 21.02
C ASP A 277 12.18 14.19 20.05
N GLY A 278 12.55 14.03 18.78
CA GLY A 278 12.25 15.01 17.74
C GLY A 278 13.36 16.02 17.45
N LEU A 279 14.54 15.87 18.04
CA LEU A 279 15.70 16.76 17.83
C LEU A 279 16.62 16.31 16.68
N GLY A 280 16.56 15.03 16.30
CA GLY A 280 17.53 14.40 15.41
C GLY A 280 18.85 14.08 16.13
N ASN A 281 19.84 13.57 15.40
CA ASN A 281 21.15 13.27 15.99
C ASN A 281 21.96 14.55 16.30
N PRO A 282 22.82 14.57 17.33
CA PRO A 282 23.58 15.76 17.71
C PRO A 282 24.45 16.34 16.60
N SER A 283 24.61 17.66 16.63
CA SER A 283 25.41 18.45 15.69
C SER A 283 26.44 19.30 16.43
N ALA A 284 27.66 19.37 15.90
CA ALA A 284 28.77 20.08 16.52
C ALA A 284 28.68 21.61 16.34
N PRO A 285 29.19 22.40 17.30
CA PRO A 285 29.30 23.85 17.17
C PRO A 285 30.33 24.27 16.12
N ASN A 286 30.17 25.49 15.59
CA ASN A 286 31.15 26.19 14.77
C ASN A 286 31.57 25.46 13.47
N THR A 287 30.68 24.67 12.88
CA THR A 287 30.93 24.01 11.57
C THR A 287 30.67 24.95 10.40
N GLY A 288 29.79 25.94 10.56
CA GLY A 288 29.30 26.81 9.47
C GLY A 288 28.38 26.11 8.47
N LEU A 289 28.05 24.83 8.70
CA LEU A 289 27.10 24.07 7.90
C LEU A 289 25.67 24.28 8.42
N ILE A 290 24.71 24.23 7.51
CA ILE A 290 23.28 24.35 7.84
C ILE A 290 22.73 22.94 8.04
N ARG A 291 22.02 22.71 9.14
CA ARG A 291 21.32 21.44 9.36
C ARG A 291 20.19 21.27 8.35
N SER A 292 19.94 20.04 7.93
CA SER A 292 18.72 19.60 7.25
C SER A 292 18.12 18.49 8.09
N GLY A 293 16.84 18.62 8.41
CA GLY A 293 16.16 17.60 9.20
C GLY A 293 15.95 16.33 8.38
N PHE A 294 15.37 16.50 7.20
CA PHE A 294 15.12 15.47 6.20
C PHE A 294 15.96 15.71 4.95
N ARG A 295 16.04 14.67 4.12
CA ARG A 295 16.71 14.64 2.81
C ARG A 295 15.72 15.02 1.70
N PRO A 296 16.19 15.24 0.47
CA PRO A 296 15.33 15.38 -0.71
C PRO A 296 14.44 14.16 -1.02
N SER A 297 14.66 13.02 -0.34
CA SER A 297 13.81 11.82 -0.37
C SER A 297 12.69 11.83 0.67
N ASP A 298 12.51 12.94 1.40
CA ASP A 298 11.63 13.08 2.57
C ASP A 298 11.99 12.14 3.74
N ASP A 299 13.16 11.48 3.70
CA ASP A 299 13.69 10.65 4.78
C ASP A 299 14.57 11.46 5.75
N ALA A 300 14.48 11.18 7.05
CA ALA A 300 15.29 11.80 8.08
C ALA A 300 16.79 11.57 7.81
N THR A 301 17.58 12.62 8.03
CA THR A 301 19.04 12.53 7.96
C THR A 301 19.59 11.65 9.09
N ILE A 302 20.70 10.94 8.84
CA ILE A 302 21.44 10.28 9.94
C ILE A 302 22.26 11.34 10.66
N TYR A 303 23.05 12.12 9.93
CA TYR A 303 23.72 13.30 10.47
C TYR A 303 23.17 14.55 9.80
N GLN A 304 22.78 15.54 10.59
CA GLN A 304 21.96 16.65 10.10
C GLN A 304 22.68 17.59 9.13
N PHE A 305 24.02 17.56 9.03
CA PHE A 305 24.71 18.32 7.97
C PHE A 305 24.76 17.51 6.67
N LEU A 306 23.65 17.57 5.94
CA LEU A 306 23.50 16.96 4.61
C LEU A 306 24.28 17.78 3.57
N ILE A 307 25.38 17.22 3.08
CA ILE A 307 26.34 17.93 2.22
C ILE A 307 25.72 18.34 0.88
N PRO A 308 24.98 17.49 0.14
CA PRO A 308 24.33 17.88 -1.12
C PRO A 308 23.38 19.08 -0.99
N SER A 309 22.53 19.13 0.04
CA SER A 309 21.61 20.26 0.22
C SER A 309 22.35 21.56 0.58
N ASN A 310 23.44 21.46 1.36
CA ASN A 310 24.32 22.60 1.60
C ASN A 310 25.02 23.08 0.30
N MET A 311 25.40 22.17 -0.60
CA MET A 311 25.94 22.51 -1.93
C MET A 311 24.93 23.25 -2.80
N MET A 312 23.69 22.75 -2.86
CA MET A 312 22.61 23.38 -3.62
C MET A 312 22.29 24.77 -3.09
N PHE A 313 22.12 24.89 -1.77
CA PHE A 313 21.85 26.16 -1.11
C PHE A 313 22.96 27.17 -1.38
N ALA A 314 24.24 26.80 -1.22
CA ALA A 314 25.36 27.70 -1.49
C ALA A 314 25.39 28.18 -2.96
N SER A 315 25.07 27.32 -3.93
CA SER A 315 25.12 27.66 -5.36
C SER A 315 24.03 28.63 -5.76
N TYR A 316 22.79 28.36 -5.34
CA TYR A 316 21.66 29.22 -5.70
C TYR A 316 21.53 30.44 -4.81
N LEU A 317 22.07 30.42 -3.58
CA LEU A 317 22.21 31.63 -2.76
C LEU A 317 23.18 32.62 -3.42
N ALA A 318 24.32 32.13 -3.94
CA ALA A 318 25.25 32.97 -4.68
C ALA A 318 24.59 33.57 -5.94
N SER A 319 23.87 32.77 -6.73
CA SER A 319 23.17 33.25 -7.92
C SER A 319 22.06 34.26 -7.58
N SER A 320 21.33 34.04 -6.48
CA SER A 320 20.26 34.94 -6.03
C SER A 320 20.80 36.22 -5.37
N ALA A 321 22.04 36.20 -4.88
CA ALA A 321 22.72 37.39 -4.36
C ALA A 321 22.95 38.45 -5.45
N ASP A 322 23.17 38.02 -6.70
CA ASP A 322 23.29 38.90 -7.86
C ASP A 322 21.95 39.62 -8.13
N ILE A 323 20.84 38.87 -8.08
CA ILE A 323 19.48 39.44 -8.20
C ILE A 323 19.25 40.47 -7.10
N MET A 324 19.48 40.08 -5.84
CA MET A 324 19.28 40.96 -4.69
C MET A 324 20.15 42.22 -4.77
N SER A 325 21.39 42.10 -5.23
CA SER A 325 22.31 43.24 -5.35
C SER A 325 21.91 44.23 -6.45
N ALA A 326 21.23 43.75 -7.49
CA ALA A 326 20.70 44.57 -8.57
C ALA A 326 19.41 45.33 -8.17
N LEU A 327 18.75 44.94 -7.08
CA LEU A 327 17.54 45.62 -6.61
C LEU A 327 17.88 46.94 -5.86
N PRO A 328 17.15 48.04 -6.13
CA PRO A 328 17.36 49.31 -5.44
C PRO A 328 17.26 49.16 -3.91
N GLY A 329 18.29 49.63 -3.19
CA GLY A 329 18.34 49.59 -1.72
C GLY A 329 18.66 48.23 -1.09
N GLN A 330 18.85 47.17 -1.88
CA GLN A 330 19.07 45.81 -1.35
C GLN A 330 20.52 45.29 -1.44
N LYS A 331 21.46 46.13 -1.89
CA LYS A 331 22.88 45.76 -2.05
C LYS A 331 23.52 45.17 -0.78
N SER A 332 23.16 45.68 0.40
CA SER A 332 23.66 45.14 1.68
C SER A 332 23.19 43.70 1.92
N LEU A 333 21.91 43.42 1.64
CA LEU A 333 21.35 42.07 1.76
C LEU A 333 21.96 41.12 0.73
N GLY A 334 22.16 41.59 -0.51
CA GLY A 334 22.86 40.84 -1.55
C GLY A 334 24.31 40.48 -1.15
N ASN A 335 25.05 41.43 -0.56
CA ASN A 335 26.39 41.15 -0.03
C ASN A 335 26.37 40.10 1.09
N ARG A 336 25.38 40.16 2.01
CA ARG A 336 25.22 39.16 3.08
C ARG A 336 24.96 37.76 2.49
N MET A 337 24.11 37.65 1.48
CA MET A 337 23.84 36.38 0.78
C MET A 337 25.11 35.83 0.13
N ALA A 338 25.86 36.66 -0.59
CA ALA A 338 27.11 36.26 -1.25
C ALA A 338 28.16 35.79 -0.23
N GLN A 339 28.32 36.52 0.88
CA GLN A 339 29.25 36.14 1.95
C GLN A 339 28.87 34.81 2.60
N MET A 340 27.58 34.59 2.88
CA MET A 340 27.08 33.33 3.43
C MET A 340 27.32 32.16 2.46
N ALA A 341 27.11 32.36 1.15
CA ALA A 341 27.38 31.33 0.15
C ALA A 341 28.87 30.93 0.09
N VAL A 342 29.78 31.92 0.16
CA VAL A 342 31.23 31.67 0.22
C VAL A 342 31.62 30.93 1.49
N ALA A 343 31.17 31.42 2.66
CA ALA A 343 31.45 30.79 3.95
C ALA A 343 30.92 29.35 4.02
N LEU A 344 29.77 29.08 3.40
CA LEU A 344 29.21 27.73 3.35
C LEU A 344 30.05 26.80 2.46
N ARG A 345 30.56 27.28 1.32
CA ARG A 345 31.51 26.53 0.48
C ARG A 345 32.80 26.18 1.23
N GLU A 346 33.34 27.12 1.99
CA GLU A 346 34.52 26.90 2.85
C GLU A 346 34.22 25.84 3.93
N SER A 347 33.04 25.93 4.54
CA SER A 347 32.57 24.97 5.54
C SER A 347 32.41 23.55 4.97
N ILE A 348 31.83 23.41 3.77
CA ILE A 348 31.74 22.12 3.06
C ILE A 348 33.15 21.58 2.75
N ASN A 349 34.07 22.42 2.29
CA ASN A 349 35.44 21.98 2.00
C ASN A 349 36.18 21.49 3.25
N LYS A 350 35.92 22.11 4.40
CA LYS A 350 36.55 21.78 5.68
C LYS A 350 35.95 20.53 6.33
N HIS A 351 34.62 20.41 6.30
CA HIS A 351 33.89 19.40 7.08
C HIS A 351 33.24 18.31 6.22
N GLY A 352 32.84 18.63 4.98
CA GLY A 352 32.18 17.69 4.07
C GLY A 352 33.14 16.85 3.22
N ILE A 353 34.42 17.24 3.10
CA ILE A 353 35.43 16.44 2.39
C ILE A 353 36.17 15.54 3.38
N VAL A 354 36.16 14.24 3.10
CA VAL A 354 36.74 13.19 3.94
C VAL A 354 37.69 12.30 3.13
N ASN A 355 38.51 11.51 3.81
CA ASN A 355 39.44 10.57 3.17
C ASN A 355 38.80 9.18 3.07
N ASP A 356 38.57 8.72 1.85
CA ASP A 356 38.29 7.33 1.50
C ASP A 356 39.61 6.55 1.38
N PRO A 357 39.70 5.32 1.95
CA PRO A 357 40.93 4.54 1.94
C PRO A 357 41.43 4.14 0.55
N VAL A 358 40.56 4.10 -0.46
CA VAL A 358 40.89 3.62 -1.81
C VAL A 358 40.99 4.78 -2.81
N HIS A 359 40.06 5.74 -2.74
CA HIS A 359 39.89 6.80 -3.73
C HIS A 359 40.47 8.15 -3.28
N GLY A 360 40.95 8.26 -2.04
CA GLY A 360 41.48 9.50 -1.47
C GLY A 360 40.36 10.47 -1.06
N ARG A 361 40.53 11.76 -1.33
CA ARG A 361 39.56 12.78 -0.92
C ARG A 361 38.24 12.63 -1.69
N ILE A 362 37.14 12.48 -0.96
CA ILE A 362 35.75 12.41 -1.44
C ILE A 362 34.84 13.32 -0.62
N TYR A 363 33.65 13.63 -1.11
CA TYR A 363 32.59 14.22 -0.30
C TYR A 363 31.86 13.13 0.50
N ALA A 364 31.62 13.37 1.78
CA ALA A 364 30.66 12.59 2.57
C ALA A 364 29.24 13.02 2.21
N PHE A 365 28.27 12.13 2.38
CA PHE A 365 26.85 12.44 2.16
C PHE A 365 26.30 13.28 3.31
N GLU A 366 26.59 12.84 4.54
CA GLU A 366 26.18 13.51 5.78
C GLU A 366 27.33 13.50 6.78
N VAL A 367 27.43 14.57 7.58
CA VAL A 367 28.41 14.70 8.68
C VAL A 367 27.75 15.30 9.92
N ASP A 368 28.32 15.06 11.10
CA ASP A 368 27.83 15.62 12.37
C ASP A 368 28.72 16.75 12.92
N GLY A 369 29.91 16.92 12.35
CA GLY A 369 30.94 17.86 12.81
C GLY A 369 31.76 17.38 14.02
N TYR A 370 31.42 16.25 14.64
CA TYR A 370 32.22 15.57 15.68
C TYR A 370 33.23 14.58 15.10
N GLY A 371 33.09 14.23 13.82
CA GLY A 371 34.00 13.35 13.09
C GLY A 371 33.28 12.16 12.44
N SER A 372 32.01 11.94 12.76
CA SER A 372 31.19 10.92 12.10
C SER A 372 30.83 11.37 10.69
N ARG A 373 30.80 10.40 9.79
CA ARG A 373 30.58 10.62 8.36
C ARG A 373 29.85 9.44 7.75
N ASN A 374 28.88 9.75 6.90
CA ASN A 374 28.12 8.77 6.14
C ASN A 374 28.64 8.73 4.70
N ILE A 375 29.15 7.59 4.25
CA ILE A 375 29.65 7.38 2.88
C ILE A 375 28.60 6.61 2.11
N MET A 376 27.75 7.36 1.41
CA MET A 376 26.69 6.84 0.54
C MET A 376 26.33 7.92 -0.49
N ASP A 377 25.32 7.65 -1.31
CA ASP A 377 24.53 8.70 -1.96
C ASP A 377 23.08 8.22 -2.07
N ASP A 378 22.17 9.17 -2.24
CA ASP A 378 20.75 8.94 -2.45
C ASP A 378 20.36 9.40 -3.87
N SER A 379 19.27 8.86 -4.42
CA SER A 379 18.86 9.20 -5.78
C SER A 379 18.26 10.60 -5.92
N ASN A 380 17.65 11.15 -4.87
CA ASN A 380 16.92 12.41 -4.98
C ASN A 380 17.90 13.60 -5.11
N VAL A 381 17.59 14.54 -6.01
CA VAL A 381 18.39 15.76 -6.19
C VAL A 381 17.96 16.82 -5.17
N PRO A 382 18.88 17.48 -4.45
CA PRO A 382 20.33 17.39 -4.57
C PRO A 382 20.96 16.12 -3.97
N SER A 383 21.81 15.46 -4.77
CA SER A 383 22.67 14.34 -4.38
C SER A 383 24.14 14.68 -4.59
N LEU A 384 25.06 13.86 -4.08
CA LEU A 384 26.49 14.05 -4.38
C LEU A 384 26.74 13.89 -5.88
N LEU A 385 26.04 12.96 -6.52
CA LEU A 385 26.10 12.74 -7.96
C LEU A 385 25.68 13.99 -8.76
N SER A 386 24.68 14.74 -8.28
CA SER A 386 24.13 15.93 -8.96
C SER A 386 24.92 17.21 -8.74
N ALA A 387 26.03 17.19 -7.98
CA ALA A 387 26.78 18.41 -7.64
C ALA A 387 27.21 19.27 -8.86
N PRO A 388 27.60 18.70 -10.02
CA PRO A 388 27.85 19.50 -11.23
C PRO A 388 26.57 20.02 -11.89
N PHE A 389 25.49 19.23 -11.86
CA PHE A 389 24.21 19.61 -12.46
C PHE A 389 23.63 20.86 -11.79
N ILE A 390 23.73 20.97 -10.47
CA ILE A 390 23.30 22.14 -9.69
C ILE A 390 24.33 23.29 -9.70
N GLY A 391 25.39 23.20 -10.51
CA GLY A 391 26.40 24.25 -10.66
C GLY A 391 27.32 24.44 -9.44
N TYR A 392 27.44 23.44 -8.55
CA TYR A 392 28.29 23.57 -7.36
C TYR A 392 29.78 23.40 -7.67
N VAL A 393 30.12 22.38 -8.46
CA VAL A 393 31.49 22.02 -8.86
C VAL A 393 31.55 21.64 -10.33
N ASP A 394 32.71 21.84 -10.97
CA ASP A 394 32.93 21.33 -12.33
C ASP A 394 32.93 19.79 -12.34
N LYS A 395 32.37 19.19 -13.38
CA LYS A 395 32.35 17.71 -13.55
C LYS A 395 33.73 17.08 -13.54
N LYS A 396 34.81 17.79 -13.88
CA LYS A 396 36.21 17.32 -13.84
C LYS A 396 36.87 17.51 -12.48
N ASN A 397 36.19 18.10 -11.49
CA ASN A 397 36.74 18.27 -10.15
C ASN A 397 37.20 16.92 -9.58
N LYS A 398 38.44 16.87 -9.09
CA LYS A 398 39.07 15.63 -8.64
C LYS A 398 38.34 14.97 -7.46
N VAL A 399 37.89 15.77 -6.48
CA VAL A 399 37.15 15.27 -5.32
C VAL A 399 35.79 14.74 -5.76
N TYR A 400 35.09 15.46 -6.64
CA TYR A 400 33.83 14.98 -7.24
C TYR A 400 34.04 13.67 -8.02
N GLN A 401 35.05 13.57 -8.87
CA GLN A 401 35.31 12.36 -9.65
C GLN A 401 35.66 11.16 -8.77
N ASN A 402 36.40 11.37 -7.68
CA ASN A 402 36.64 10.32 -6.68
C ASN A 402 35.33 9.91 -5.99
N THR A 403 34.50 10.89 -5.62
CA THR A 403 33.19 10.65 -5.00
C THR A 403 32.28 9.87 -5.96
N ARG A 404 32.21 10.28 -7.23
CA ARG A 404 31.46 9.63 -8.31
C ARG A 404 31.81 8.14 -8.44
N LYS A 405 33.12 7.81 -8.39
CA LYS A 405 33.58 6.41 -8.44
C LYS A 405 33.09 5.59 -7.25
N VAL A 406 33.11 6.17 -6.05
CA VAL A 406 32.61 5.51 -4.83
C VAL A 406 31.09 5.30 -4.92
N ILE A 407 30.33 6.35 -5.23
CA ILE A 407 28.87 6.35 -5.14
C ILE A 407 28.19 5.52 -6.24
N LEU A 408 28.84 5.34 -7.40
CA LEU A 408 28.41 4.47 -8.51
C LEU A 408 29.03 3.06 -8.44
N SER A 409 29.41 2.61 -7.23
CA SER A 409 29.96 1.28 -6.99
C SER A 409 29.30 0.63 -5.78
N THR A 410 29.59 -0.65 -5.56
CA THR A 410 29.11 -1.38 -4.37
C THR A 410 29.69 -0.87 -3.05
N ALA A 411 30.58 0.13 -3.07
CA ALA A 411 30.99 0.85 -1.87
C ALA A 411 29.88 1.78 -1.35
N ASN A 412 28.95 2.22 -2.21
CA ASN A 412 27.73 2.86 -1.77
C ASN A 412 26.69 1.79 -1.38
N PRO A 413 26.20 1.77 -0.13
CA PRO A 413 25.22 0.79 0.32
C PRO A 413 23.89 0.86 -0.44
N TYR A 414 23.60 1.98 -1.10
CA TYR A 414 22.38 2.19 -1.89
C TYR A 414 22.62 2.16 -3.41
N PHE A 415 23.80 1.76 -3.88
CA PHE A 415 24.00 1.45 -5.29
C PHE A 415 23.46 0.05 -5.60
N MET A 416 22.30 0.00 -6.26
CA MET A 416 21.62 -1.24 -6.60
C MET A 416 22.22 -1.81 -7.89
N LYS A 417 22.70 -3.05 -7.82
CA LYS A 417 23.30 -3.76 -8.95
C LYS A 417 22.52 -5.01 -9.27
N GLY A 418 22.13 -5.17 -10.53
CA GLY A 418 21.43 -6.35 -11.02
C GLY A 418 21.43 -6.44 -12.56
N PRO A 419 20.89 -7.54 -13.10
CA PRO A 419 20.90 -7.79 -14.54
C PRO A 419 19.95 -6.88 -15.33
N VAL A 420 19.01 -6.21 -14.67
CA VAL A 420 17.95 -5.40 -15.31
C VAL A 420 18.23 -3.91 -15.22
N PHE A 421 18.52 -3.40 -14.03
CA PHE A 421 18.66 -1.95 -13.80
C PHE A 421 19.72 -1.67 -12.74
N ASN A 422 20.69 -0.81 -13.05
CA ASN A 422 21.82 -0.48 -12.18
C ASN A 422 21.84 1.01 -11.86
N SER A 423 21.34 1.38 -10.68
CA SER A 423 21.22 2.79 -10.28
C SER A 423 21.34 2.95 -8.76
N ILE A 424 21.58 4.18 -8.33
CA ILE A 424 21.46 4.54 -6.92
C ILE A 424 19.96 4.53 -6.56
N GLY A 425 19.62 3.98 -5.40
CA GLY A 425 18.29 4.05 -4.80
C GLY A 425 18.33 4.91 -3.54
N GLY A 426 17.75 4.40 -2.47
CA GLY A 426 17.73 5.05 -1.17
C GLY A 426 16.95 4.24 -0.14
N PRO A 427 16.95 4.64 1.13
CA PRO A 427 16.16 3.97 2.16
C PRO A 427 14.63 4.17 1.98
N HIS A 428 14.19 5.18 1.23
CA HIS A 428 12.78 5.52 1.01
C HIS A 428 11.94 4.34 0.48
N VAL A 429 12.39 3.74 -0.63
CA VAL A 429 11.82 2.51 -1.22
C VAL A 429 12.52 1.27 -0.63
N GLY A 430 13.82 1.39 -0.35
CA GLY A 430 14.61 0.36 0.30
C GLY A 430 15.47 -0.49 -0.66
N PRO A 431 16.17 -1.49 -0.11
CA PRO A 431 17.14 -2.29 -0.86
C PRO A 431 16.55 -3.01 -2.08
N GLY A 432 17.33 -3.05 -3.16
CA GLY A 432 16.98 -3.76 -4.39
C GLY A 432 16.22 -2.92 -5.42
N PHE A 433 15.86 -1.67 -5.10
CA PHE A 433 15.20 -0.74 -6.03
C PHE A 433 16.11 0.44 -6.37
N GLY A 434 16.60 0.47 -7.61
CA GLY A 434 17.36 1.61 -8.15
C GLY A 434 16.42 2.61 -8.78
N TRP A 435 16.74 3.90 -8.71
CA TRP A 435 15.84 4.96 -9.16
C TRP A 435 16.28 5.54 -10.50
N PRO A 436 15.37 5.77 -11.46
CA PRO A 436 15.68 6.41 -12.75
C PRO A 436 16.30 7.80 -12.61
N MET A 437 15.94 8.57 -11.59
CA MET A 437 16.48 9.91 -11.35
C MET A 437 18.01 9.91 -11.25
N ALA A 438 18.61 9.03 -10.45
CA ALA A 438 20.07 8.91 -10.34
C ALA A 438 20.73 8.51 -11.67
N SER A 439 20.09 7.66 -12.48
CA SER A 439 20.57 7.28 -13.81
C SER A 439 20.53 8.44 -14.80
N ILE A 440 19.50 9.28 -14.74
CA ILE A 440 19.41 10.51 -15.53
C ILE A 440 20.52 11.49 -15.13
N ILE A 441 20.73 11.71 -13.83
CA ILE A 441 21.82 12.57 -13.33
C ILE A 441 23.18 11.98 -13.69
N ARG A 442 23.35 10.66 -13.63
CA ARG A 442 24.57 9.97 -14.07
C ARG A 442 24.92 10.32 -15.50
N ILE A 443 23.93 10.37 -16.40
CA ILE A 443 24.10 10.77 -17.80
C ILE A 443 24.42 12.26 -17.93
N LEU A 444 23.66 13.14 -17.27
CA LEU A 444 23.88 14.60 -17.27
C LEU A 444 25.27 14.98 -16.77
N THR A 445 25.86 14.16 -15.91
CA THR A 445 27.19 14.38 -15.32
C THR A 445 28.29 13.51 -15.93
N SER A 446 28.04 12.86 -17.06
CA SER A 446 29.01 12.06 -17.80
C SER A 446 29.39 12.67 -19.15
N ASP A 447 30.65 12.45 -19.52
CA ASP A 447 31.15 12.66 -20.88
C ASP A 447 31.49 11.33 -21.59
N ASP A 448 31.38 10.19 -20.90
CA ASP A 448 31.66 8.86 -21.44
C ASP A 448 30.46 8.33 -22.22
N ASP A 449 30.62 8.24 -23.54
CA ASP A 449 29.57 7.79 -24.45
C ASP A 449 29.13 6.34 -24.19
N ALA A 450 30.00 5.47 -23.66
CA ALA A 450 29.65 4.10 -23.33
C ALA A 450 28.73 4.05 -22.09
N GLU A 451 29.10 4.80 -21.04
CA GLU A 451 28.28 4.97 -19.83
C GLU A 451 26.91 5.56 -20.18
N ILE A 452 26.88 6.60 -21.00
CA ILE A 452 25.64 7.27 -21.43
C ILE A 452 24.72 6.28 -22.16
N LYS A 453 25.24 5.55 -23.15
CA LYS A 453 24.44 4.59 -23.94
C LYS A 453 23.91 3.45 -23.10
N GLN A 454 24.74 2.89 -22.22
CA GLN A 454 24.31 1.79 -21.36
C GLN A 454 23.18 2.27 -20.44
N THR A 455 23.40 3.39 -19.75
CA THR A 455 22.44 3.92 -18.77
C THR A 455 21.13 4.33 -19.45
N LEU A 456 21.20 4.96 -20.63
CA LEU A 456 20.00 5.30 -21.41
C LEU A 456 19.25 4.06 -21.92
N GLY A 457 19.98 3.03 -22.33
CA GLY A 457 19.39 1.74 -22.72
C GLY A 457 18.64 1.07 -21.59
N GLU A 458 19.21 1.09 -20.37
CA GLU A 458 18.56 0.62 -19.15
C GLU A 458 17.25 1.38 -18.92
N LEU A 459 17.28 2.72 -18.89
CA LEU A 459 16.09 3.58 -18.70
C LEU A 459 14.94 3.25 -19.66
N VAL A 460 15.21 3.15 -20.97
CA VAL A 460 14.19 2.85 -21.98
C VAL A 460 13.60 1.44 -21.78
N SER A 461 14.44 0.48 -21.40
CA SER A 461 14.05 -0.93 -21.28
C SER A 461 13.26 -1.27 -20.01
N THR A 462 13.24 -0.38 -19.02
CA THR A 462 12.70 -0.65 -17.68
C THR A 462 11.42 0.13 -17.35
N THR A 463 10.72 0.63 -18.36
CA THR A 463 9.42 1.32 -18.21
C THR A 463 8.22 0.38 -18.06
N ASP A 464 8.47 -0.93 -18.04
CA ASP A 464 7.44 -1.99 -18.04
C ASP A 464 6.45 -1.89 -19.24
N GLY A 465 6.88 -1.27 -20.34
CA GLY A 465 6.04 -1.03 -21.52
C GLY A 465 5.02 0.11 -21.34
N LEU A 466 4.95 0.73 -20.16
CA LEU A 466 4.00 1.80 -19.85
C LEU A 466 4.44 3.16 -20.40
N GLY A 467 5.71 3.35 -20.77
CA GLY A 467 6.15 4.54 -21.50
C GLY A 467 6.27 5.82 -20.66
N LEU A 468 6.48 5.72 -19.35
CA LEU A 468 6.89 6.81 -18.44
C LEU A 468 8.02 6.33 -17.52
N MET A 469 8.65 7.27 -16.81
CA MET A 469 9.63 6.96 -15.77
C MET A 469 8.96 6.67 -14.43
N HIS A 470 9.40 5.58 -13.80
CA HIS A 470 9.03 5.20 -12.43
C HIS A 470 9.88 5.93 -11.39
N GLU A 471 9.47 5.87 -10.13
CA GLU A 471 10.30 6.31 -8.99
C GLU A 471 11.44 5.33 -8.71
N GLY A 472 11.11 4.07 -8.42
CA GLY A 472 12.06 3.01 -8.13
C GLY A 472 11.79 1.77 -8.98
N ILE A 473 12.84 1.10 -9.45
CA ILE A 473 12.77 -0.09 -10.29
C ILE A 473 13.61 -1.19 -9.66
N ASN A 474 13.05 -2.40 -9.55
CA ASN A 474 13.81 -3.52 -9.00
C ASN A 474 14.96 -3.91 -9.93
N SER A 475 16.18 -3.98 -9.40
CA SER A 475 17.39 -4.26 -10.19
C SER A 475 17.41 -5.64 -10.86
N PHE A 476 16.52 -6.56 -10.48
CA PHE A 476 16.41 -7.92 -11.03
C PHE A 476 15.11 -8.15 -11.82
N ASP A 477 14.15 -7.22 -11.80
CA ASP A 477 12.80 -7.44 -12.31
C ASP A 477 12.13 -6.13 -12.71
N SER A 478 12.15 -5.79 -13.99
CA SER A 478 11.61 -4.52 -14.51
C SER A 478 10.10 -4.36 -14.32
N THR A 479 9.39 -5.44 -14.00
CA THR A 479 7.93 -5.43 -13.74
C THR A 479 7.60 -4.99 -12.31
N LYS A 480 8.61 -4.81 -11.46
CA LYS A 480 8.46 -4.34 -10.08
C LYS A 480 9.00 -2.93 -9.96
N TRP A 481 8.08 -1.99 -9.84
CA TRP A 481 8.39 -0.58 -9.75
C TRP A 481 7.48 0.13 -8.74
N THR A 482 7.85 1.35 -8.36
CA THR A 482 7.05 2.26 -7.54
C THR A 482 6.73 3.54 -8.31
N ARG A 483 5.56 4.14 -8.01
CA ARG A 483 5.00 5.36 -8.61
C ARG A 483 5.12 5.44 -10.13
N GLN A 484 4.02 5.10 -10.80
CA GLN A 484 3.90 5.21 -12.25
C GLN A 484 3.92 6.64 -12.77
N TRP A 485 3.33 7.57 -12.02
CA TRP A 485 3.23 8.98 -12.38
C TRP A 485 4.11 9.80 -11.44
N PHE A 486 5.37 9.97 -11.85
CA PHE A 486 6.30 10.87 -11.17
C PHE A 486 6.75 11.98 -12.12
N SER A 487 6.01 13.11 -12.05
CA SER A 487 6.13 14.20 -13.03
C SER A 487 7.51 14.83 -13.09
N TRP A 488 8.18 14.98 -11.94
CA TRP A 488 9.55 15.48 -11.88
C TRP A 488 10.53 14.63 -12.70
N VAL A 489 10.58 13.31 -12.48
CA VAL A 489 11.53 12.43 -13.18
C VAL A 489 11.25 12.39 -14.68
N ASN A 490 9.98 12.46 -15.08
CA ASN A 490 9.57 12.55 -16.48
C ASN A 490 10.13 13.83 -17.15
N GLY A 491 9.97 14.98 -16.53
CA GLY A 491 10.52 16.24 -17.01
C GLY A 491 12.05 16.21 -17.09
N LEU A 492 12.71 15.70 -16.04
CA LEU A 492 14.17 15.59 -15.95
C LEU A 492 14.74 14.67 -17.05
N PHE A 493 14.05 13.57 -17.39
CA PHE A 493 14.43 12.73 -18.52
C PHE A 493 14.39 13.51 -19.83
N GLY A 494 13.32 14.26 -20.09
CA GLY A 494 13.23 15.08 -21.29
C GLY A 494 14.30 16.18 -21.35
N GLN A 495 14.61 16.82 -20.21
CA GLN A 495 15.72 17.78 -20.12
C GLN A 495 17.07 17.14 -20.47
N MET A 496 17.35 15.94 -19.94
CA MET A 496 18.57 15.19 -20.27
C MET A 496 18.66 14.87 -21.76
N ILE A 497 17.55 14.53 -22.40
CA ILE A 497 17.52 14.27 -23.83
C ILE A 497 17.89 15.51 -24.65
N LEU A 498 17.34 16.68 -24.29
CA LEU A 498 17.67 17.94 -24.96
C LEU A 498 19.13 18.34 -24.74
N ASP A 499 19.66 18.13 -23.53
CA ASP A 499 21.08 18.32 -23.22
C ASP A 499 21.98 17.39 -24.05
N LEU A 500 21.61 16.12 -24.22
CA LEU A 500 22.35 15.19 -25.08
C LEU A 500 22.31 15.58 -26.56
N GLU A 501 21.17 16.08 -27.04
CA GLU A 501 21.05 16.59 -28.41
C GLU A 501 22.04 17.73 -28.65
N GLU A 502 22.14 18.67 -27.71
CA GLU A 502 23.03 19.83 -27.79
C GLU A 502 24.51 19.44 -27.64
N ARG A 503 24.86 18.68 -26.59
CA ARG A 503 26.26 18.36 -26.26
C ARG A 503 26.86 17.27 -27.13
N LYS A 504 26.04 16.38 -27.70
CA LYS A 504 26.49 15.16 -28.40
C LYS A 504 25.80 14.97 -29.77
N PRO A 505 25.77 15.97 -30.67
CA PRO A 505 24.98 15.93 -31.91
C PRO A 505 25.45 14.85 -32.91
N ALA A 506 26.76 14.60 -33.00
CA ALA A 506 27.33 13.56 -33.88
C ALA A 506 26.98 12.13 -33.41
N ASN A 507 26.70 11.98 -32.12
CA ASN A 507 26.40 10.71 -31.47
C ASN A 507 24.93 10.33 -31.55
N TRP A 508 24.09 11.12 -32.21
CA TRP A 508 22.69 10.75 -32.44
C TRP A 508 22.54 9.47 -33.28
N ALA A 509 23.58 9.11 -34.05
CA ALA A 509 23.70 7.81 -34.69
C ALA A 509 23.82 6.63 -33.69
N LEU A 510 24.23 6.86 -32.45
CA LEU A 510 24.37 5.86 -31.39
C LEU A 510 23.03 5.43 -30.79
N LEU A 511 22.00 6.29 -30.87
CA LEU A 511 20.63 5.93 -30.53
C LEU A 511 20.04 4.86 -31.47
N LYS A 512 20.71 4.55 -32.60
CA LYS A 512 20.32 3.43 -33.47
C LYS A 512 20.79 2.05 -32.98
N ALA A 513 21.80 1.99 -32.11
CA ALA A 513 22.54 0.76 -31.84
C ALA A 513 22.37 0.20 -30.42
N ALA A 514 22.09 1.05 -29.43
CA ALA A 514 22.01 0.65 -28.03
C ALA A 514 20.83 -0.28 -27.73
N THR A 515 19.68 -0.10 -28.39
CA THR A 515 18.46 -0.90 -28.15
C THR A 515 18.42 -2.22 -28.92
N ALA A 516 19.13 -2.31 -30.07
CA ALA A 516 19.10 -3.49 -30.94
C ALA A 516 20.11 -4.60 -30.57
N LYS A 517 21.20 -4.29 -29.84
CA LYS A 517 22.35 -5.21 -29.73
C LYS A 517 22.69 -5.76 -28.33
N MET A 518 22.03 -5.32 -27.26
CA MET A 518 22.55 -5.56 -25.90
C MET A 518 22.07 -6.86 -25.19
N PHE A 519 21.32 -7.76 -25.83
CA PHE A 519 20.95 -9.07 -25.25
C PHE A 519 20.89 -10.24 -26.25
N ARG A 520 21.82 -10.30 -27.22
CA ARG A 520 22.17 -11.58 -27.84
C ARG A 520 23.43 -12.13 -27.18
N GLY A 521 23.24 -12.86 -26.08
CA GLY A 521 24.24 -13.78 -25.54
C GLY A 521 23.87 -15.18 -25.97
N ASP A 522 24.60 -15.70 -26.95
CA ASP A 522 24.49 -17.04 -27.49
C ASP A 522 24.48 -18.11 -26.39
N ALA A 523 23.52 -19.03 -26.49
CA ALA A 523 23.69 -20.41 -26.05
C ALA A 523 24.74 -21.07 -26.96
N GLY A 524 26.00 -20.76 -26.73
CA GLY A 524 27.15 -21.32 -27.43
C GLY A 524 28.17 -21.81 -26.41
N LEU A 525 28.12 -23.11 -26.11
CA LEU A 525 29.19 -23.83 -25.42
C LEU A 525 30.53 -23.57 -26.14
N ARG A 526 31.36 -22.66 -25.62
CA ARG A 526 32.80 -22.68 -25.83
C ARG A 526 33.44 -23.06 -24.50
N ARG A 527 33.98 -24.28 -24.50
CA ARG A 527 34.84 -24.81 -23.44
C ARG A 527 36.09 -23.92 -23.35
N GLU A 528 36.35 -23.35 -22.18
CA GLU A 528 37.72 -22.99 -21.81
C GLU A 528 38.49 -24.30 -21.47
N PRO A 529 39.77 -24.41 -21.82
CA PRO A 529 40.56 -25.59 -21.53
C PRO A 529 40.90 -25.63 -20.03
N GLN A 530 40.71 -26.81 -19.43
CA GLN A 530 41.19 -27.10 -18.08
C GLN A 530 42.72 -26.92 -17.99
N PRO A 531 43.25 -26.41 -16.86
CA PRO A 531 44.65 -26.59 -16.54
C PRO A 531 44.85 -28.05 -16.09
N GLN A 532 45.49 -28.85 -16.93
CA GLN A 532 46.04 -30.14 -16.52
C GLN A 532 47.31 -29.91 -15.69
N SER A 533 47.32 -30.56 -14.53
CA SER A 533 48.51 -30.84 -13.73
C SER A 533 49.52 -31.65 -14.53
N GLY A 534 50.77 -31.18 -14.57
CA GLY A 534 51.89 -31.88 -15.19
C GLY A 534 53.20 -31.25 -14.77
N CYS A 535 53.87 -31.92 -13.84
CA CYS A 535 55.21 -31.64 -13.36
C CYS A 535 56.22 -31.54 -14.51
N ASN A 536 57.13 -30.55 -14.49
CA ASN A 536 58.56 -30.81 -14.65
C ASN A 536 59.41 -29.56 -14.37
N THR A 537 60.40 -29.83 -13.53
CA THR A 537 61.59 -29.10 -13.13
C THR A 537 62.34 -28.47 -14.30
N GLU A 538 62.78 -27.21 -14.16
CA GLU A 538 64.16 -26.82 -14.47
C GLU A 538 64.52 -25.46 -13.88
N MET A 539 65.63 -25.44 -13.14
CA MET A 539 66.31 -24.26 -12.61
C MET A 539 67.00 -23.51 -13.74
N VAL A 540 66.85 -22.18 -13.81
CA VAL A 540 67.95 -21.28 -14.22
C VAL A 540 67.88 -19.97 -13.42
N SER A 541 69.07 -19.56 -13.02
CA SER A 541 69.52 -18.60 -12.01
C SER A 541 69.66 -17.13 -12.45
N LEU A 542 69.64 -16.22 -11.44
CA LEU A 542 70.36 -14.93 -11.30
C LEU A 542 69.98 -13.80 -12.30
N SER A 543 69.91 -12.51 -11.96
CA SER A 543 70.64 -11.65 -11.02
C SER A 543 69.73 -10.48 -10.57
N ALA A 544 69.56 -10.17 -9.29
CA ALA A 544 70.39 -9.25 -8.47
C ALA A 544 70.62 -7.86 -9.09
N GLU A 545 69.94 -6.84 -8.55
CA GLU A 545 70.61 -5.58 -8.17
C GLU A 545 69.88 -4.87 -7.03
N THR A 546 70.70 -4.36 -6.12
CA THR A 546 70.41 -3.93 -4.75
C THR A 546 70.38 -2.41 -4.61
N GLY A 547 69.61 -1.89 -3.64
CA GLY A 547 69.68 -0.49 -3.19
C GLY A 547 69.13 -0.27 -1.77
N ARG A 548 70.01 -0.54 -0.77
CA ARG A 548 70.00 -0.29 0.70
C ARG A 548 68.99 0.74 1.26
N LEU A 549 68.20 0.40 2.29
CA LEU A 549 68.48 0.26 3.74
C LEU A 549 68.70 1.59 4.51
N GLN A 550 67.77 1.90 5.42
CA GLN A 550 68.09 2.35 6.78
C GLN A 550 67.00 1.92 7.77
N GLN A 551 67.43 1.56 8.98
CA GLN A 551 66.77 0.73 9.98
C GLN A 551 66.43 1.53 11.26
N ILE A 552 65.28 1.23 11.88
CA ILE A 552 65.02 1.02 13.35
C ILE A 552 64.92 2.28 14.25
N PRO A 553 64.18 2.29 15.40
CA PRO A 553 63.08 1.44 15.95
C PRO A 553 61.83 2.27 16.35
N VAL A 554 60.74 1.64 16.84
CA VAL A 554 60.18 1.87 18.22
C VAL A 554 59.04 0.85 18.49
N ASN A 555 59.30 -0.01 19.46
CA ASN A 555 58.46 -0.68 20.46
C ASN A 555 57.07 -1.23 20.10
N THR A 556 57.06 -2.55 20.01
CA THR A 556 56.02 -3.48 20.44
C THR A 556 55.47 -3.18 21.84
N ILE A 557 54.14 -3.18 21.96
CA ILE A 557 53.45 -3.55 23.19
C ILE A 557 52.76 -4.89 22.92
N ASP A 558 53.18 -5.89 23.68
CA ASP A 558 52.61 -7.22 23.77
C ASP A 558 51.17 -7.18 24.30
N TYR A 559 50.28 -7.92 23.65
CA TYR A 559 49.24 -8.68 24.33
C TYR A 559 49.24 -10.10 23.76
N ALA A 560 50.01 -10.98 24.41
CA ALA A 560 49.58 -12.37 24.63
C ALA A 560 48.30 -12.28 25.48
N GLY A 561 47.20 -12.98 25.24
CA GLY A 561 47.04 -14.32 24.68
C GLY A 561 46.00 -14.98 25.58
N GLU A 562 44.73 -14.98 25.16
CA GLU A 562 43.74 -15.91 25.67
C GLU A 562 42.91 -16.39 24.47
N GLU A 563 43.25 -17.60 24.03
CA GLU A 563 42.50 -18.36 23.04
C GLU A 563 41.12 -18.70 23.61
N ALA A 564 40.08 -18.00 23.13
CA ALA A 564 38.74 -18.56 23.08
C ALA A 564 38.49 -19.03 21.65
N GLN A 565 38.53 -20.35 21.45
CA GLN A 565 38.16 -21.04 20.22
C GLN A 565 36.80 -20.57 19.72
N VAL A 566 36.79 -19.80 18.62
CA VAL A 566 35.57 -19.52 17.85
C VAL A 566 35.40 -20.65 16.82
N PRO A 567 34.29 -21.39 16.83
CA PRO A 567 34.07 -22.47 15.87
C PRO A 567 33.99 -21.89 14.46
N SER A 568 34.88 -22.33 13.59
CA SER A 568 34.78 -22.16 12.15
C SER A 568 33.58 -22.93 11.61
N ARG A 569 32.39 -22.34 11.68
CA ARG A 569 31.22 -22.60 10.81
C ARG A 569 30.06 -21.66 11.19
N VAL A 570 30.02 -20.48 10.57
CA VAL A 570 28.74 -19.93 10.10
C VAL A 570 28.98 -19.40 8.70
N VAL A 571 28.64 -20.25 7.73
CA VAL A 571 28.48 -19.92 6.32
C VAL A 571 27.45 -18.78 6.23
N SER A 572 27.86 -17.59 5.78
CA SER A 572 26.94 -16.50 5.46
C SER A 572 26.19 -16.87 4.17
N GLN A 573 24.97 -17.40 4.33
CA GLN A 573 24.05 -17.65 3.24
C GLN A 573 23.64 -16.34 2.58
N GLN A 574 23.88 -16.28 1.28
CA GLN A 574 23.29 -15.33 0.33
C GLN A 574 21.76 -15.36 0.47
N ASN A 575 21.11 -14.22 0.73
CA ASN A 575 19.68 -14.08 0.48
C ASN A 575 19.45 -13.82 -1.01
N ALA A 576 19.61 -14.89 -1.79
CA ALA A 576 18.89 -15.04 -3.04
C ALA A 576 17.38 -14.92 -2.75
N THR A 577 16.64 -14.16 -3.56
CA THR A 577 15.23 -14.51 -3.75
C THR A 577 15.25 -15.95 -4.27
N PRO A 578 14.63 -16.90 -3.58
CA PRO A 578 14.78 -18.29 -3.97
C PRO A 578 14.14 -18.44 -5.34
N VAL A 579 14.92 -18.88 -6.32
CA VAL A 579 14.36 -19.58 -7.46
C VAL A 579 13.46 -20.65 -6.85
N MET A 580 12.15 -20.60 -7.13
CA MET A 580 11.22 -21.63 -6.66
C MET A 580 11.66 -22.93 -7.34
N THR A 581 12.55 -23.66 -6.68
CA THR A 581 12.99 -24.96 -7.17
C THR A 581 11.75 -25.85 -7.26
N PRO A 582 11.75 -26.88 -8.13
CA PRO A 582 10.65 -27.84 -8.17
C PRO A 582 10.32 -28.42 -6.79
N ALA A 583 11.33 -28.56 -5.92
CA ALA A 583 11.18 -28.97 -4.53
C ALA A 583 10.47 -27.91 -3.66
N MET A 584 10.83 -26.63 -3.76
CA MET A 584 10.17 -25.53 -3.03
C MET A 584 8.74 -25.27 -3.53
N ALA A 585 8.49 -25.37 -4.83
CA ALA A 585 7.15 -25.32 -5.41
C ALA A 585 6.29 -26.50 -4.95
N LYS A 586 6.87 -27.71 -4.90
CA LYS A 586 6.21 -28.90 -4.32
C LYS A 586 5.91 -28.70 -2.84
N GLN A 587 6.86 -28.18 -2.06
CA GLN A 587 6.66 -27.90 -0.63
C GLN A 587 5.59 -26.84 -0.39
N ARG A 588 5.56 -25.76 -1.18
CA ARG A 588 4.50 -24.74 -1.14
C ARG A 588 3.13 -25.35 -1.49
N ARG A 589 3.06 -26.21 -2.50
CA ARG A 589 1.82 -26.90 -2.91
C ARG A 589 1.32 -27.87 -1.83
N THR A 590 2.22 -28.67 -1.25
CA THR A 590 1.90 -29.54 -0.10
C THR A 590 1.36 -28.71 1.06
N GLN A 591 1.97 -27.56 1.34
CA GLN A 591 1.50 -26.69 2.40
C GLN A 591 0.13 -26.06 2.09
N GLN A 592 -0.12 -25.61 0.86
CA GLN A 592 -1.44 -25.11 0.45
C GLN A 592 -2.53 -26.17 0.63
N ILE A 593 -2.23 -27.43 0.29
CA ILE A 593 -3.15 -28.57 0.50
C ILE A 593 -3.39 -28.78 2.01
N LEU A 594 -2.34 -28.78 2.83
CA LEU A 594 -2.46 -28.93 4.28
C LEU A 594 -3.29 -27.80 4.91
N ILE A 595 -3.10 -26.55 4.46
CA ILE A 595 -3.90 -25.40 4.94
C ILE A 595 -5.38 -25.58 4.57
N VAL A 596 -5.68 -26.02 3.34
CA VAL A 596 -7.07 -26.25 2.91
C VAL A 596 -7.71 -27.38 3.71
N ILE A 597 -7.02 -28.53 3.87
CA ILE A 597 -7.53 -29.67 4.65
C ILE A 597 -7.73 -29.27 6.12
N SER A 598 -6.74 -28.60 6.71
CA SER A 598 -6.80 -28.09 8.08
C SER A 598 -7.99 -27.16 8.28
N SER A 599 -8.10 -26.12 7.46
CA SER A 599 -9.19 -25.13 7.56
C SER A 599 -10.56 -25.74 7.26
N LEU A 600 -10.64 -26.71 6.33
CA LEU A 600 -11.84 -27.50 6.09
C LEU A 600 -12.22 -28.29 7.34
N MET A 601 -11.28 -28.96 8.00
CA MET A 601 -11.56 -29.77 9.19
C MET A 601 -11.95 -28.92 10.41
N LEU A 602 -11.31 -27.76 10.60
CA LEU A 602 -11.71 -26.79 11.62
C LEU A 602 -13.15 -26.33 11.41
N THR A 603 -13.52 -26.07 10.15
CA THR A 603 -14.88 -25.66 9.77
C THR A 603 -15.88 -26.83 9.88
N PHE A 604 -15.49 -28.04 9.49
CA PHE A 604 -16.28 -29.26 9.58
C PHE A 604 -16.69 -29.58 11.02
N THR A 605 -15.76 -29.49 11.96
CA THR A 605 -16.06 -29.77 13.36
C THR A 605 -16.70 -28.58 14.05
N GLY A 606 -16.07 -27.41 14.02
CA GLY A 606 -16.54 -26.24 14.76
C GLY A 606 -17.91 -25.77 14.28
N CYS A 607 -18.05 -25.46 12.99
CA CYS A 607 -19.31 -24.98 12.45
C CYS A 607 -20.32 -26.12 12.25
N GLY A 608 -19.86 -27.32 11.86
CA GLY A 608 -20.75 -28.46 11.62
C GLY A 608 -21.53 -28.88 12.87
N LEU A 609 -20.90 -28.85 14.05
CA LEU A 609 -21.60 -29.11 15.32
C LEU A 609 -22.65 -28.04 15.66
N ASN A 610 -22.34 -26.75 15.41
CA ASN A 610 -23.35 -25.69 15.54
C ASN A 610 -24.51 -25.89 14.57
N PHE A 611 -24.23 -26.34 13.33
CA PHE A 611 -25.29 -26.59 12.33
C PHE A 611 -26.06 -27.88 12.61
N ALA A 612 -25.52 -28.77 13.43
CA ALA A 612 -26.21 -29.95 13.92
C ALA A 612 -27.02 -29.68 15.21
N PHE A 613 -27.08 -28.44 15.70
CA PHE A 613 -27.82 -28.09 16.93
C PHE A 613 -29.30 -28.47 16.87
N GLY A 614 -29.91 -28.51 15.68
CA GLY A 614 -31.29 -28.98 15.51
C GLY A 614 -31.56 -30.38 16.07
N VAL A 615 -30.54 -31.24 16.19
CA VAL A 615 -30.65 -32.55 16.86
C VAL A 615 -30.81 -32.39 18.38
N TYR A 616 -30.11 -31.43 18.97
CA TYR A 616 -30.26 -31.10 20.39
C TYR A 616 -31.54 -30.33 20.66
N GLN A 617 -31.97 -29.43 19.77
CA GLN A 617 -33.26 -28.75 19.86
C GLN A 617 -34.41 -29.74 20.01
N GLU A 618 -34.53 -30.69 19.06
CA GLU A 618 -35.57 -31.72 19.07
C GLU A 618 -35.51 -32.59 20.35
N LEU A 619 -34.30 -32.89 20.82
CA LEU A 619 -34.11 -33.67 22.03
C LEU A 619 -34.49 -32.87 23.29
N TYR A 620 -34.10 -31.61 23.39
CA TYR A 620 -34.36 -30.76 24.56
C TYR A 620 -35.83 -30.38 24.70
N GLU A 621 -36.55 -30.23 23.57
CA GLU A 621 -38.00 -30.04 23.55
C GLU A 621 -38.78 -31.25 24.07
N THR A 622 -38.19 -32.45 24.05
CA THR A 622 -38.85 -33.72 24.43
C THR A 622 -38.37 -34.30 25.75
N LEU A 623 -37.31 -33.73 26.36
CA LEU A 623 -36.75 -34.20 27.62
C LEU A 623 -37.41 -33.55 28.83
N ASP A 624 -37.89 -34.38 29.76
CA ASP A 624 -38.26 -33.95 31.10
C ASP A 624 -37.01 -33.61 31.94
N GLY A 625 -37.08 -32.54 32.75
CA GLY A 625 -36.01 -32.14 33.67
C GLY A 625 -35.46 -30.72 33.40
N PRO A 626 -34.19 -30.53 32.96
CA PRO A 626 -33.56 -29.20 32.85
C PRO A 626 -34.28 -28.19 31.95
N PHE A 627 -35.13 -28.68 31.05
CA PHE A 627 -35.87 -27.93 30.04
C PHE A 627 -37.39 -27.94 30.28
N ALA A 628 -37.85 -28.49 31.41
CA ALA A 628 -39.26 -28.56 31.73
C ALA A 628 -39.90 -27.16 31.77
N GLY A 629 -40.93 -26.95 30.95
CA GLY A 629 -41.64 -25.67 30.84
C GLY A 629 -40.95 -24.61 29.97
N ALA A 630 -39.80 -24.90 29.37
CA ALA A 630 -39.16 -24.00 28.42
C ALA A 630 -39.88 -24.01 27.06
N SER A 631 -40.06 -22.84 26.46
CA SER A 631 -40.56 -22.69 25.11
C SER A 631 -39.52 -23.09 24.06
N ALA A 632 -39.97 -23.49 22.87
CA ALA A 632 -39.08 -23.80 21.74
C ALA A 632 -38.13 -22.63 21.41
N ALA A 633 -38.59 -21.39 21.58
CA ALA A 633 -37.80 -20.18 21.37
C ALA A 633 -36.68 -20.01 22.42
N GLU A 634 -36.94 -20.37 23.69
CA GLU A 634 -35.92 -20.34 24.75
C GLU A 634 -34.83 -21.40 24.55
N ILE A 635 -35.19 -22.56 23.98
CA ILE A 635 -34.22 -23.61 23.62
C ILE A 635 -33.44 -23.20 22.35
N ASP A 636 -34.11 -22.62 21.35
CA ASP A 636 -33.49 -22.16 20.10
C ASP A 636 -32.44 -21.06 20.35
N LEU A 637 -32.65 -20.24 21.38
CA LEU A 637 -31.70 -19.22 21.81
C LEU A 637 -30.30 -19.81 22.06
N ILE A 638 -30.18 -21.05 22.53
CA ILE A 638 -28.88 -21.71 22.74
C ILE A 638 -28.13 -21.83 21.41
N GLY A 639 -28.77 -22.38 20.37
CA GLY A 639 -28.17 -22.54 19.05
C GLY A 639 -27.92 -21.21 18.35
N THR A 640 -28.89 -20.29 18.42
CA THR A 640 -28.78 -18.94 17.87
C THR A 640 -27.63 -18.16 18.50
N LEU A 641 -27.44 -18.25 19.82
CA LEU A 641 -26.33 -17.61 20.53
C LEU A 641 -24.97 -18.20 20.12
N ALA A 642 -24.89 -19.53 20.00
CA ALA A 642 -23.67 -20.22 19.57
C ALA A 642 -23.22 -19.79 18.17
N VAL A 643 -24.16 -19.77 17.21
CA VAL A 643 -23.88 -19.37 15.82
C VAL A 643 -23.58 -17.87 15.69
N SER A 644 -24.21 -17.03 16.51
CA SER A 644 -23.94 -15.58 16.51
C SER A 644 -22.54 -15.29 17.06
N LEU A 645 -22.19 -15.89 18.20
CA LEU A 645 -20.89 -15.69 18.85
C LEU A 645 -19.71 -16.28 18.06
N MET A 646 -19.97 -17.29 17.23
CA MET A 646 -19.00 -17.81 16.26
C MET A 646 -18.36 -16.69 15.42
N THR A 647 -19.09 -15.59 15.14
CA THR A 647 -18.55 -14.47 14.35
C THR A 647 -18.54 -13.12 15.08
N ILE A 648 -19.33 -12.89 16.13
CA ILE A 648 -19.24 -11.66 16.96
C ILE A 648 -17.84 -11.49 17.55
N GLY A 649 -17.21 -12.57 18.01
CA GLY A 649 -15.86 -12.55 18.57
C GLY A 649 -14.73 -12.35 17.54
N ALA A 650 -15.04 -12.22 16.25
CA ALA A 650 -14.06 -12.23 15.18
C ALA A 650 -12.98 -11.13 15.25
N PRO A 651 -13.22 -9.90 15.73
CA PRO A 651 -12.16 -8.92 15.91
C PRO A 651 -11.11 -9.42 16.90
N PHE A 652 -11.54 -10.01 18.02
CA PHE A 652 -10.63 -10.55 19.03
C PHE A 652 -9.87 -11.76 18.50
N ALA A 653 -10.57 -12.72 17.89
CA ALA A 653 -9.94 -13.90 17.30
C ALA A 653 -8.93 -13.51 16.20
N SER A 654 -9.25 -12.54 15.34
CA SER A 654 -8.35 -12.06 14.30
C SER A 654 -7.14 -11.31 14.88
N ALA A 655 -7.35 -10.48 15.91
CA ALA A 655 -6.28 -9.78 16.62
C ALA A 655 -5.32 -10.74 17.33
N TRP A 656 -5.86 -11.77 17.99
CA TRP A 656 -5.06 -12.81 18.63
C TRP A 656 -4.33 -13.67 17.61
N THR A 657 -4.90 -13.93 16.43
CA THR A 657 -4.23 -14.67 15.36
C THR A 657 -3.07 -13.86 14.74
N LYS A 658 -3.10 -12.52 14.84
CA LYS A 658 -1.95 -11.66 14.51
C LYS A 658 -0.89 -11.64 15.61
N SER A 659 -1.33 -11.58 16.87
CA SER A 659 -0.43 -11.39 18.03
C SER A 659 0.18 -12.70 18.54
N TYR A 660 -0.49 -13.83 18.29
CA TYR A 660 -0.11 -15.19 18.64
C TYR A 660 -0.19 -16.08 17.40
N SER A 661 0.44 -17.25 17.42
CA SER A 661 0.35 -18.16 16.28
C SER A 661 -1.11 -18.61 16.03
N PRO A 662 -1.56 -18.73 14.76
CA PRO A 662 -2.89 -19.25 14.44
C PRO A 662 -3.18 -20.60 15.10
N ARG A 663 -2.13 -21.43 15.25
CA ARG A 663 -2.17 -22.73 15.92
C ARG A 663 -2.63 -22.60 17.36
N SER A 664 -1.99 -21.71 18.12
CA SER A 664 -2.27 -21.50 19.54
C SER A 664 -3.71 -21.03 19.76
N VAL A 665 -4.18 -20.09 18.93
CA VAL A 665 -5.55 -19.58 19.01
C VAL A 665 -6.57 -20.69 18.74
N SER A 666 -6.38 -21.48 17.69
CA SER A 666 -7.28 -22.60 17.37
C SER A 666 -7.20 -23.76 18.38
N LEU A 667 -6.04 -24.01 18.99
CA LEU A 667 -5.90 -24.99 20.08
C LEU A 667 -6.70 -24.57 21.32
N ILE A 668 -6.65 -23.29 21.70
CA ILE A 668 -7.48 -22.75 22.78
C ILE A 668 -8.97 -22.94 22.44
N GLY A 669 -9.36 -22.69 21.18
CA GLY A 669 -10.70 -23.00 20.68
C GLY A 669 -11.09 -24.47 20.90
N GLY A 670 -10.22 -25.42 20.57
CA GLY A 670 -10.44 -26.85 20.79
C GLY A 670 -10.62 -27.21 22.28
N VAL A 671 -9.78 -26.66 23.16
CA VAL A 671 -9.88 -26.88 24.62
C VAL A 671 -11.20 -26.33 25.15
N LEU A 672 -11.56 -25.11 24.77
CA LEU A 672 -12.84 -24.50 25.14
C LEU A 672 -14.03 -25.29 24.61
N PHE A 673 -13.91 -25.91 23.43
CA PHE A 673 -14.95 -26.75 22.84
C PHE A 673 -15.24 -27.99 23.70
N ALA A 674 -14.18 -28.66 24.20
CA ALA A 674 -14.31 -29.76 25.15
C ALA A 674 -14.93 -29.29 26.46
N ILE A 675 -14.43 -28.20 27.04
CA ILE A 675 -14.96 -27.65 28.29
C ILE A 675 -16.44 -27.32 28.15
N ALA A 676 -16.86 -26.67 27.05
CA ALA A 676 -18.25 -26.32 26.79
C ALA A 676 -19.17 -27.55 26.79
N ASN A 677 -18.85 -28.58 26.00
CA ASN A 677 -19.71 -29.76 25.91
C ASN A 677 -19.66 -30.63 27.18
N ILE A 678 -18.48 -30.79 27.80
CA ILE A 678 -18.35 -31.56 29.04
C ILE A 678 -19.10 -30.84 30.18
N ALA A 679 -18.98 -29.51 30.30
CA ALA A 679 -19.74 -28.74 31.28
C ALA A 679 -21.25 -28.83 31.04
N ALA A 680 -21.69 -28.76 29.78
CA ALA A 680 -23.11 -28.96 29.40
C ALA A 680 -23.64 -30.33 29.87
N SER A 681 -22.80 -31.38 29.87
CA SER A 681 -23.19 -32.71 30.36
C SER A 681 -23.60 -32.75 31.84
N PHE A 682 -23.19 -31.75 32.64
CA PHE A 682 -23.58 -31.58 34.04
C PHE A 682 -24.73 -30.57 34.22
N GLY A 683 -25.27 -30.02 33.14
CA GLY A 683 -26.36 -29.05 33.15
C GLY A 683 -27.62 -29.58 33.84
N GLN A 684 -28.17 -28.79 34.76
CA GLN A 684 -29.41 -29.10 35.50
C GLN A 684 -30.53 -28.08 35.24
N LYS A 685 -30.21 -26.92 34.66
CA LYS A 685 -31.16 -25.85 34.34
C LYS A 685 -30.87 -25.33 32.93
N LEU A 686 -31.89 -24.86 32.22
CA LEU A 686 -31.77 -24.27 30.87
C LEU A 686 -30.61 -23.28 30.74
N TRP A 687 -30.44 -22.36 31.71
CA TRP A 687 -29.38 -21.35 31.65
C TRP A 687 -27.96 -21.96 31.68
N HIS A 688 -27.76 -23.17 32.22
CA HIS A 688 -26.47 -23.87 32.14
C HIS A 688 -26.12 -24.16 30.68
N PHE A 689 -27.11 -24.56 29.87
CA PHE A 689 -26.94 -24.85 28.45
C PHE A 689 -26.79 -23.58 27.62
N VAL A 690 -27.50 -22.50 27.98
CA VAL A 690 -27.27 -21.16 27.38
C VAL A 690 -25.84 -20.70 27.61
N LEU A 691 -25.28 -20.87 28.82
CA LEU A 691 -23.90 -20.49 29.14
C LEU A 691 -22.87 -21.40 28.48
N THR A 692 -23.10 -22.72 28.48
CA THR A 692 -22.11 -23.69 27.98
C THR A 692 -22.21 -23.91 26.48
N GLN A 693 -23.36 -24.34 25.97
CA GLN A 693 -23.58 -24.61 24.54
C GLN A 693 -23.91 -23.36 23.73
N GLY A 694 -24.45 -22.31 24.34
CA GLY A 694 -24.64 -21.02 23.66
C GLY A 694 -23.38 -20.17 23.68
N LEU A 695 -23.03 -19.63 24.86
CA LEU A 695 -21.94 -18.68 25.01
C LEU A 695 -20.55 -19.32 24.80
N LEU A 696 -20.20 -20.32 25.60
CA LEU A 696 -18.84 -20.87 25.64
C LEU A 696 -18.50 -21.63 24.35
N LEU A 697 -19.44 -22.44 23.83
CA LEU A 697 -19.28 -23.14 22.55
C LEU A 697 -19.19 -22.17 21.36
N GLY A 698 -19.97 -21.07 21.38
CA GLY A 698 -19.89 -20.01 20.38
C GLY A 698 -18.51 -19.35 20.36
N CYS A 699 -17.98 -18.99 21.53
CA CYS A 699 -16.61 -18.49 21.67
C CYS A 699 -15.55 -19.51 21.23
N ALA A 700 -15.71 -20.79 21.61
CA ALA A 700 -14.83 -21.87 21.18
C ALA A 700 -14.80 -22.01 19.66
N THR A 701 -15.98 -21.98 19.03
CA THR A 701 -16.11 -22.05 17.57
C THR A 701 -15.49 -20.83 16.92
N CYS A 702 -15.66 -19.63 17.48
CA CYS A 702 -15.03 -18.42 16.98
C CYS A 702 -13.50 -18.55 16.90
N LEU A 703 -12.88 -19.07 17.97
CA LEU A 703 -11.43 -19.25 18.06
C LEU A 703 -10.88 -20.36 17.15
N SER A 704 -11.70 -21.32 16.72
CA SER A 704 -11.30 -22.30 15.68
C SER A 704 -11.61 -21.82 14.25
N TYR A 705 -12.75 -21.17 14.04
CA TYR A 705 -13.27 -20.79 12.73
C TYR A 705 -12.59 -19.54 12.15
N ILE A 706 -12.46 -18.48 12.95
CA ILE A 706 -11.93 -17.20 12.47
C ILE A 706 -10.47 -17.28 12.01
N PRO A 707 -9.57 -18.00 12.70
CA PRO A 707 -8.22 -18.26 12.17
C PRO A 707 -8.24 -18.97 10.81
N ALA A 708 -9.13 -19.95 10.62
CA ALA A 708 -9.22 -20.73 9.39
C ALA A 708 -9.58 -19.85 8.17
N VAL A 709 -10.57 -18.96 8.32
CA VAL A 709 -11.01 -18.05 7.24
C VAL A 709 -10.14 -16.81 7.07
N THR A 710 -9.30 -16.50 8.06
CA THR A 710 -8.35 -15.38 7.99
C THR A 710 -7.01 -15.80 7.37
N VAL A 711 -6.52 -17.01 7.67
CA VAL A 711 -5.21 -17.48 7.19
C VAL A 711 -5.30 -18.03 5.75
N ALA A 712 -6.36 -18.79 5.42
CA ALA A 712 -6.43 -19.51 4.16
C ALA A 712 -6.38 -18.62 2.90
N PRO A 713 -7.06 -17.46 2.81
CA PRO A 713 -7.02 -16.62 1.61
C PRO A 713 -5.62 -16.14 1.22
N GLY A 714 -4.74 -15.89 2.20
CA GLY A 714 -3.36 -15.42 1.96
C GLY A 714 -2.46 -16.43 1.25
N TRP A 715 -2.80 -17.71 1.28
CA TRP A 715 -2.05 -18.77 0.61
C TRP A 715 -2.34 -18.92 -0.89
N PHE A 716 -3.38 -18.25 -1.40
CA PHE A 716 -3.88 -18.39 -2.78
C PHE A 716 -4.04 -17.03 -3.47
N ASN A 717 -3.58 -16.95 -4.73
CA ASN A 717 -3.75 -15.77 -5.58
C ASN A 717 -4.87 -16.01 -6.61
N GLY A 718 -4.58 -16.74 -7.70
CA GLY A 718 -5.53 -16.94 -8.81
C GLY A 718 -6.65 -17.97 -8.58
N ARG A 719 -6.63 -18.73 -7.48
CA ARG A 719 -7.66 -19.76 -7.15
C ARG A 719 -8.26 -19.57 -5.75
N ARG A 720 -8.35 -18.33 -5.31
CA ARG A 720 -8.75 -17.97 -3.94
C ARG A 720 -10.21 -18.31 -3.67
N GLY A 721 -11.09 -18.14 -4.67
CA GLY A 721 -12.51 -18.50 -4.61
C GLY A 721 -12.73 -20.01 -4.46
N LEU A 722 -12.07 -20.84 -5.29
CA LEU A 722 -12.13 -22.30 -5.17
C LEU A 722 -11.58 -22.78 -3.81
N ALA A 723 -10.44 -22.24 -3.38
CA ALA A 723 -9.84 -22.63 -2.10
C ALA A 723 -10.77 -22.34 -0.92
N MET A 724 -11.36 -21.14 -0.86
CA MET A 724 -12.33 -20.80 0.19
C MET A 724 -13.66 -21.57 0.03
N GLY A 725 -14.06 -21.88 -1.20
CA GLY A 725 -15.17 -22.79 -1.47
C GLY A 725 -14.98 -24.17 -0.83
N ILE A 726 -13.79 -24.77 -0.96
CA ILE A 726 -13.45 -26.05 -0.32
C ILE A 726 -13.35 -25.90 1.21
N VAL A 727 -12.66 -24.88 1.71
CA VAL A 727 -12.54 -24.66 3.17
C VAL A 727 -13.91 -24.52 3.83
N LEU A 728 -14.78 -23.69 3.26
CA LEU A 728 -16.08 -23.37 3.83
C LEU A 728 -17.16 -24.40 3.50
N SER A 729 -16.95 -25.31 2.54
CA SER A 729 -17.85 -26.46 2.32
C SER A 729 -17.82 -27.43 3.50
N GLY A 730 -16.76 -27.37 4.34
CA GLY A 730 -16.68 -28.05 5.62
C GLY A 730 -17.93 -27.87 6.49
N THR A 731 -18.58 -26.70 6.48
CA THR A 731 -19.81 -26.50 7.27
C THR A 731 -20.95 -27.43 6.85
N GLY A 732 -21.11 -27.63 5.54
CA GLY A 732 -22.15 -28.50 4.98
C GLY A 732 -21.81 -29.97 5.19
N LEU A 733 -20.57 -30.36 4.91
CA LEU A 733 -20.08 -31.72 5.15
C LEU A 733 -20.19 -32.10 6.64
N GLY A 734 -19.84 -31.16 7.53
CA GLY A 734 -19.96 -31.28 8.98
C GLY A 734 -21.40 -31.47 9.42
N GLY A 735 -22.34 -30.65 8.92
CA GLY A 735 -23.76 -30.81 9.22
C GLY A 735 -24.31 -32.18 8.81
N VAL A 736 -23.91 -32.70 7.65
CA VAL A 736 -24.30 -34.05 7.17
C VAL A 736 -23.70 -35.16 8.02
N ALA A 737 -22.47 -35.02 8.51
CA ALA A 737 -21.77 -36.06 9.27
C ALA A 737 -22.12 -36.04 10.77
N TRP A 738 -22.13 -34.87 11.39
CA TRP A 738 -22.36 -34.72 12.83
C TRP A 738 -23.81 -35.01 13.20
N ALA A 739 -24.80 -34.60 12.40
CA ALA A 739 -26.20 -34.78 12.80
C ALA A 739 -26.59 -36.27 13.00
N PRO A 740 -26.28 -37.22 12.07
CA PRO A 740 -26.51 -38.64 12.30
C PRO A 740 -25.68 -39.22 13.45
N LEU A 741 -24.41 -38.80 13.58
CA LEU A 741 -23.53 -39.25 14.65
C LEU A 741 -24.07 -38.83 16.03
N LEU A 742 -24.53 -37.59 16.17
CA LEU A 742 -25.15 -37.08 17.40
C LEU A 742 -26.43 -37.85 17.74
N ARG A 743 -27.30 -38.13 16.77
CA ARG A 743 -28.49 -38.96 16.98
C ARG A 743 -28.12 -40.36 17.47
N TYR A 744 -27.14 -40.98 16.85
CA TYR A 744 -26.65 -42.30 17.24
C TYR A 744 -26.07 -42.31 18.66
N LEU A 745 -25.21 -41.34 19.00
CA LEU A 745 -24.63 -41.22 20.34
C LEU A 745 -25.71 -40.94 21.40
N ASN A 746 -26.65 -40.04 21.11
CA ASN A 746 -27.76 -39.75 22.01
C ASN A 746 -28.62 -40.99 22.28
N ALA A 747 -28.89 -41.80 21.26
CA ALA A 747 -29.69 -43.02 21.39
C ALA A 747 -28.97 -44.16 22.12
N THR A 748 -27.65 -44.29 21.97
CA THR A 748 -26.89 -45.43 22.49
C THR A 748 -26.29 -45.21 23.88
N ILE A 749 -25.75 -44.02 24.14
CA ILE A 749 -25.03 -43.72 25.39
C ILE A 749 -25.70 -42.59 26.22
N GLY A 750 -26.81 -42.04 25.72
CA GLY A 750 -27.55 -40.95 26.34
C GLY A 750 -26.90 -39.58 26.11
N PHE A 751 -27.71 -38.51 26.13
CA PHE A 751 -27.28 -37.17 25.72
C PHE A 751 -26.12 -36.61 26.55
N ARG A 752 -26.07 -36.90 27.85
CA ARG A 752 -24.98 -36.42 28.73
C ARG A 752 -23.63 -37.05 28.36
N ASN A 753 -23.59 -38.35 28.07
CA ASN A 753 -22.35 -38.99 27.63
C ASN A 753 -22.04 -38.68 26.17
N ALA A 754 -23.06 -38.49 25.33
CA ALA A 754 -22.90 -38.00 23.97
C ALA A 754 -22.19 -36.64 23.95
N LEU A 755 -22.58 -35.69 24.82
CA LEU A 755 -21.91 -34.39 24.99
C LEU A 755 -20.43 -34.55 25.39
N ARG A 756 -20.11 -35.47 26.30
CA ARG A 756 -18.71 -35.73 26.68
C ARG A 756 -17.91 -36.30 25.51
N ALA A 757 -18.47 -37.28 24.81
CA ALA A 757 -17.84 -37.91 23.66
C ALA A 757 -17.62 -36.91 22.52
N THR A 758 -18.60 -36.05 22.23
CA THR A 758 -18.49 -35.00 21.20
C THR A 758 -17.50 -33.93 21.58
N GLY A 759 -17.44 -33.52 22.86
CA GLY A 759 -16.42 -32.61 23.36
C GLY A 759 -15.00 -33.14 23.14
N VAL A 760 -14.76 -34.42 23.46
CA VAL A 760 -13.45 -35.06 23.27
C VAL A 760 -13.12 -35.22 21.79
N MET A 761 -14.04 -35.72 20.97
CA MET A 761 -13.84 -35.86 19.53
C MET A 761 -13.56 -34.50 18.86
N ALA A 762 -14.32 -33.47 19.24
CA ALA A 762 -14.12 -32.12 18.71
C ALA A 762 -12.76 -31.56 19.12
N PHE A 763 -12.34 -31.74 20.37
CA PHE A 763 -11.00 -31.35 20.83
C PHE A 763 -9.90 -32.03 20.02
N VAL A 764 -9.98 -33.35 19.79
CA VAL A 764 -8.98 -34.08 19.02
C VAL A 764 -8.93 -33.58 17.57
N LEU A 765 -10.07 -33.45 16.91
CA LEU A 765 -10.14 -33.02 15.51
C LEU A 765 -9.69 -31.57 15.33
N ILE A 766 -10.15 -30.66 16.19
CA ILE A 766 -9.77 -29.23 16.14
C ILE A 766 -8.28 -29.08 16.47
N SER A 767 -7.78 -29.76 17.49
CA SER A 767 -6.37 -29.66 17.89
C SER A 767 -5.44 -30.24 16.84
N ALA A 768 -5.75 -31.42 16.29
CA ALA A 768 -4.97 -32.02 15.20
C ALA A 768 -4.94 -31.12 13.96
N SER A 769 -6.07 -30.51 13.61
CA SER A 769 -6.14 -29.56 12.50
C SER A 769 -5.36 -28.28 12.79
N ALA A 770 -5.50 -27.73 14.01
CA ALA A 770 -4.81 -26.51 14.42
C ALA A 770 -3.29 -26.60 14.28
N LEU A 771 -2.67 -27.77 14.45
CA LEU A 771 -1.23 -27.97 14.29
C LEU A 771 -0.75 -27.69 12.84
N ALA A 772 -1.60 -27.92 11.84
CA ALA A 772 -1.27 -27.69 10.44
C ALA A 772 -1.52 -26.24 9.98
N LEU A 773 -2.29 -25.46 10.73
CA LEU A 773 -2.63 -24.07 10.40
C LEU A 773 -1.41 -23.16 10.60
N LYS A 774 -1.00 -22.41 9.57
CA LYS A 774 0.11 -21.45 9.68
C LYS A 774 -0.02 -20.30 8.67
N TRP A 775 0.53 -19.15 9.04
CA TRP A 775 0.62 -18.00 8.16
C TRP A 775 1.47 -18.31 6.93
N GLU A 776 1.19 -17.61 5.84
CA GLU A 776 2.07 -17.61 4.66
C GLU A 776 3.42 -16.97 5.06
N PRO A 777 4.59 -17.49 4.63
CA PRO A 777 5.87 -17.12 5.23
C PRO A 777 6.18 -15.62 5.22
N ALA A 778 5.78 -14.88 4.19
CA ALA A 778 5.98 -13.43 4.14
C ALA A 778 5.07 -12.71 5.14
N THR A 779 3.83 -13.16 5.28
CA THR A 779 2.85 -12.66 6.27
C THR A 779 3.27 -13.02 7.70
N GLU A 780 3.84 -14.21 7.91
CA GLU A 780 4.36 -14.68 9.20
C GLU A 780 5.53 -13.81 9.66
N ALA A 781 6.47 -13.51 8.76
CA ALA A 781 7.61 -12.63 9.06
C ALA A 781 7.15 -11.21 9.46
N GLN A 782 6.17 -10.65 8.75
CA GLN A 782 5.56 -9.36 9.09
C GLN A 782 4.91 -9.36 10.48
N HIS A 783 4.09 -10.38 10.79
CA HIS A 783 3.43 -10.46 12.10
C HIS A 783 4.38 -10.73 13.26
N VAL A 784 5.45 -11.51 13.05
CA VAL A 784 6.49 -11.73 14.05
C VAL A 784 7.25 -10.43 14.34
N GLN A 785 7.53 -9.63 13.32
CA GLN A 785 8.14 -8.30 13.47
C GLN A 785 7.20 -7.34 14.21
N ASP A 786 5.91 -7.30 13.85
CA ASP A 786 4.89 -6.48 14.53
C ASP A 786 4.66 -6.88 16.00
N ALA A 787 4.82 -8.16 16.33
CA ALA A 787 4.62 -8.70 17.67
C ALA A 787 5.80 -8.40 18.61
N GLN A 788 7.01 -8.16 18.08
CA GLN A 788 8.20 -7.83 18.88
C GLN A 788 8.17 -6.39 19.44
N GLY A 789 7.34 -5.50 18.88
CA GLY A 789 7.13 -4.12 19.36
C GLY A 789 5.91 -3.90 20.26
N ARG A 790 5.09 -4.93 20.56
CA ARG A 790 3.84 -4.79 21.33
C ARG A 790 3.90 -5.55 22.66
N ARG A 791 3.43 -4.94 23.76
CA ARG A 791 3.20 -5.67 25.03
C ARG A 791 2.18 -6.80 24.80
N ARG A 792 2.55 -8.04 25.15
CA ARG A 792 1.65 -9.21 25.11
C ARG A 792 0.48 -8.99 26.07
N GLY A 793 -0.74 -8.87 25.53
CA GLY A 793 -1.96 -8.63 26.31
C GLY A 793 -3.23 -8.72 25.46
N LEU A 794 -4.39 -8.61 26.11
CA LEU A 794 -5.74 -8.56 25.53
C LEU A 794 -6.00 -7.23 24.78
N ASN A 795 -5.07 -6.80 23.92
CA ASN A 795 -5.21 -5.56 23.17
C ASN A 795 -6.35 -5.66 22.17
N ILE A 796 -7.31 -4.74 22.30
CA ILE A 796 -8.41 -4.57 21.35
C ILE A 796 -7.82 -4.13 20.01
N PRO A 797 -8.14 -4.78 18.88
CA PRO A 797 -7.63 -4.35 17.59
C PRO A 797 -8.09 -2.93 17.29
N ARG A 798 -7.13 -2.02 17.08
CA ARG A 798 -7.41 -0.69 16.55
C ARG A 798 -7.83 -0.85 15.09
N ALA A 799 -9.11 -0.71 14.83
CA ALA A 799 -9.64 -0.62 13.47
C ALA A 799 -9.03 0.61 12.78
N ASN A 800 -8.63 0.48 11.52
CA ASN A 800 -8.28 1.64 10.70
C ASN A 800 -9.59 2.39 10.41
N TRP A 801 -9.91 3.39 11.25
CA TRP A 801 -11.17 4.13 11.23
C TRP A 801 -11.47 4.81 9.88
N PRO A 802 -10.50 5.38 9.16
CA PRO A 802 -10.69 5.81 7.77
C PRO A 802 -11.27 4.71 6.86
N ILE A 803 -10.74 3.47 6.94
CA ILE A 803 -11.28 2.35 6.15
C ILE A 803 -12.68 1.97 6.61
N VAL A 804 -12.95 1.96 7.91
CA VAL A 804 -14.29 1.67 8.47
C VAL A 804 -15.33 2.71 8.03
N LYS A 805 -14.93 3.98 7.85
CA LYS A 805 -15.81 5.05 7.37
C LYS A 805 -15.93 5.11 5.83
N SER A 806 -15.16 4.29 5.10
CA SER A 806 -15.18 4.28 3.65
C SER A 806 -16.49 3.71 3.08
N ARG A 807 -16.92 4.21 1.92
CA ARG A 807 -18.12 3.74 1.21
C ARG A 807 -18.07 2.23 0.88
N PRO A 808 -16.93 1.66 0.40
CA PRO A 808 -16.81 0.22 0.18
C PRO A 808 -17.01 -0.60 1.46
N PHE A 809 -16.48 -0.14 2.60
CA PHE A 809 -16.70 -0.82 3.88
C PHE A 809 -18.17 -0.79 4.28
N MET A 810 -18.83 0.37 4.18
CA MET A 810 -20.26 0.50 4.49
C MET A 810 -21.15 -0.38 3.61
N ALA A 811 -20.80 -0.52 2.33
CA ALA A 811 -21.50 -1.41 1.39
C ALA A 811 -21.34 -2.89 1.78
N HIS A 812 -20.10 -3.33 2.05
CA HIS A 812 -19.83 -4.69 2.51
C HIS A 812 -20.45 -5.00 3.87
N ALA A 813 -20.41 -4.05 4.81
CA ALA A 813 -21.02 -4.14 6.12
C ALA A 813 -22.54 -4.31 6.03
N SER A 814 -23.20 -3.46 5.23
CA SER A 814 -24.65 -3.52 5.01
C SER A 814 -25.06 -4.85 4.37
N ALA A 815 -24.31 -5.30 3.35
CA ALA A 815 -24.55 -6.60 2.71
C ALA A 815 -24.37 -7.75 3.71
N ALA A 816 -23.33 -7.70 4.56
CA ALA A 816 -23.04 -8.75 5.54
C ALA A 816 -24.12 -8.87 6.61
N VAL A 817 -24.60 -7.76 7.16
CA VAL A 817 -25.64 -7.74 8.20
C VAL A 817 -26.95 -8.28 7.64
N MET A 818 -27.39 -7.75 6.49
CA MET A 818 -28.67 -8.11 5.88
C MET A 818 -28.67 -9.57 5.41
N GLN A 819 -27.59 -10.01 4.78
CA GLN A 819 -27.48 -11.41 4.34
C GLN A 819 -27.47 -12.36 5.54
N ALA A 820 -26.76 -12.02 6.62
CA ALA A 820 -26.68 -12.87 7.80
C ALA A 820 -27.98 -12.97 8.59
N ALA A 821 -28.73 -11.86 8.68
CA ALA A 821 -30.07 -11.85 9.27
C ALA A 821 -31.05 -12.76 8.53
N ALA A 822 -30.84 -12.98 7.22
CA ALA A 822 -31.66 -13.86 6.40
C ALA A 822 -31.14 -15.30 6.30
N TYR A 823 -29.82 -15.52 6.42
CA TYR A 823 -29.15 -16.75 5.99
C TYR A 823 -29.59 -18.01 6.77
N TYR A 824 -29.68 -17.90 8.10
CA TYR A 824 -29.94 -19.07 8.95
C TYR A 824 -31.42 -19.40 9.10
N THR A 825 -32.28 -18.39 8.96
CA THR A 825 -33.72 -18.50 9.19
C THR A 825 -34.37 -19.66 8.43
N PRO A 826 -34.22 -19.82 7.09
CA PRO A 826 -34.84 -20.93 6.38
C PRO A 826 -34.33 -22.29 6.85
N VAL A 827 -33.03 -22.39 7.16
CA VAL A 827 -32.40 -23.66 7.55
C VAL A 827 -32.96 -24.18 8.87
N TYR A 828 -33.17 -23.31 9.85
CA TYR A 828 -33.77 -23.68 11.13
C TYR A 828 -35.25 -24.06 10.99
N PHE A 829 -35.98 -23.40 10.09
CA PHE A 829 -37.41 -23.65 9.90
C PHE A 829 -37.72 -24.71 8.83
N PHE A 830 -36.75 -25.31 8.15
CA PHE A 830 -37.03 -26.30 7.09
C PHE A 830 -37.85 -27.49 7.60
N SER A 831 -37.48 -28.06 8.75
CA SER A 831 -38.20 -29.22 9.27
C SER A 831 -39.60 -28.87 9.77
N SER A 832 -39.78 -27.72 10.42
CA SER A 832 -41.09 -27.28 10.92
C SER A 832 -42.01 -26.86 9.77
N TYR A 833 -41.49 -26.17 8.76
CA TYR A 833 -42.24 -25.83 7.56
C TYR A 833 -42.63 -27.07 6.74
N ALA A 834 -41.72 -28.04 6.57
CA ALA A 834 -42.02 -29.30 5.87
C ALA A 834 -43.20 -30.05 6.51
N LYS A 835 -43.31 -30.03 7.85
CA LYS A 835 -44.46 -30.62 8.55
C LYS A 835 -45.79 -29.96 8.15
N THR A 836 -45.82 -28.65 7.94
CA THR A 836 -47.03 -27.94 7.46
C THR A 836 -47.46 -28.34 6.04
N LEU A 837 -46.54 -28.91 5.25
CA LEU A 837 -46.80 -29.48 3.92
C LEU A 837 -47.14 -30.98 3.96
N GLY A 838 -47.33 -31.54 5.16
CA GLY A 838 -47.68 -32.95 5.38
C GLY A 838 -46.52 -33.93 5.16
N TYR A 839 -45.26 -33.48 5.29
CA TYR A 839 -44.10 -34.38 5.33
C TYR A 839 -43.96 -35.00 6.74
N SER A 840 -43.49 -36.25 6.80
CA SER A 840 -43.14 -36.90 8.06
C SER A 840 -41.94 -36.22 8.73
N GLN A 841 -41.73 -36.47 10.02
CA GLN A 841 -40.57 -35.95 10.77
C GLN A 841 -39.23 -36.37 10.14
N THR A 842 -39.15 -37.61 9.65
CA THR A 842 -37.99 -38.13 8.92
C THR A 842 -37.78 -37.38 7.60
N ALA A 843 -38.85 -37.12 6.84
CA ALA A 843 -38.77 -36.35 5.60
C ALA A 843 -38.39 -34.88 5.86
N GLY A 844 -38.86 -34.28 6.96
CA GLY A 844 -38.44 -32.94 7.41
C GLY A 844 -36.94 -32.85 7.70
N ALA A 845 -36.37 -33.84 8.39
CA ALA A 845 -34.92 -33.92 8.63
C ALA A 845 -34.11 -34.09 7.33
N ASN A 846 -34.65 -34.80 6.33
CA ASN A 846 -34.02 -34.96 5.03
C ASN A 846 -33.86 -33.62 4.28
N PHE A 847 -34.72 -32.62 4.51
CA PHE A 847 -34.54 -31.28 3.92
C PHE A 847 -33.32 -30.55 4.49
N ILE A 848 -33.00 -30.75 5.77
CA ILE A 848 -31.78 -30.21 6.39
C ILE A 848 -30.54 -30.90 5.79
N ALA A 849 -30.60 -32.22 5.63
CA ALA A 849 -29.53 -32.99 4.99
C ALA A 849 -29.32 -32.58 3.52
N LEU A 850 -30.42 -32.42 2.76
CA LEU A 850 -30.41 -31.93 1.38
C LEU A 850 -29.81 -30.52 1.29
N SER A 851 -30.24 -29.61 2.17
CA SER A 851 -29.67 -28.27 2.29
C SER A 851 -28.17 -28.30 2.51
N ASN A 852 -27.68 -29.10 3.47
CA ASN A 852 -26.26 -29.22 3.76
C ASN A 852 -25.45 -29.84 2.60
N ALA A 853 -26.04 -30.79 1.86
CA ALA A 853 -25.43 -31.36 0.66
C ALA A 853 -25.34 -30.32 -0.48
N CYS A 854 -26.42 -29.57 -0.72
CA CYS A 854 -26.44 -28.44 -1.65
C CYS A 854 -25.44 -27.35 -1.26
N ASN A 855 -25.30 -27.05 0.04
CA ASN A 855 -24.33 -26.11 0.59
C ASN A 855 -22.89 -26.54 0.29
N PHE A 856 -22.59 -27.82 0.50
CA PHE A 856 -21.28 -28.40 0.22
C PHE A 856 -20.91 -28.27 -1.27
N GLY A 857 -21.78 -28.73 -2.17
CA GLY A 857 -21.53 -28.66 -3.61
C GLY A 857 -21.53 -27.23 -4.14
N GLY A 858 -22.48 -26.41 -3.70
CA GLY A 858 -22.66 -25.03 -4.13
C GLY A 858 -21.45 -24.15 -3.86
N LYS A 859 -20.86 -24.23 -2.65
CA LYS A 859 -19.66 -23.48 -2.30
C LYS A 859 -18.45 -23.80 -3.17
N ILE A 860 -18.24 -25.06 -3.51
CA ILE A 860 -17.11 -25.49 -4.36
C ILE A 860 -17.32 -25.00 -5.80
N VAL A 861 -18.51 -25.25 -6.36
CA VAL A 861 -18.81 -24.89 -7.76
C VAL A 861 -18.83 -23.37 -7.95
N LEU A 862 -19.56 -22.64 -7.10
CA LEU A 862 -19.65 -21.18 -7.21
C LEU A 862 -18.37 -20.48 -6.80
N GLY A 863 -17.59 -21.06 -5.88
CA GLY A 863 -16.22 -20.58 -5.58
C GLY A 863 -15.30 -20.68 -6.79
N ALA A 864 -15.36 -21.79 -7.54
CA ALA A 864 -14.60 -21.96 -8.78
C ALA A 864 -15.05 -21.01 -9.89
N LEU A 865 -16.37 -20.81 -10.03
CA LEU A 865 -16.93 -19.88 -11.01
C LEU A 865 -16.56 -18.43 -10.68
N ALA A 866 -16.52 -18.06 -9.40
CA ALA A 866 -16.14 -16.71 -8.97
C ALA A 866 -14.70 -16.34 -9.32
N ASP A 867 -13.78 -17.31 -9.33
CA ASP A 867 -12.40 -17.07 -9.81
C ASP A 867 -12.33 -16.79 -11.32
N ARG A 868 -13.39 -17.06 -12.09
CA ARG A 868 -13.48 -16.75 -13.54
C ARG A 868 -14.31 -15.51 -13.85
N TYR A 869 -15.41 -15.30 -13.12
CA TYR A 869 -16.39 -14.24 -13.40
C TYR A 869 -16.28 -13.04 -12.46
N GLY A 870 -15.37 -13.07 -11.49
CA GLY A 870 -15.15 -12.01 -10.50
C GLY A 870 -15.92 -12.28 -9.21
N ARG A 871 -15.27 -12.05 -8.07
CA ARG A 871 -15.79 -12.44 -6.75
C ARG A 871 -16.93 -11.55 -6.30
N LEU A 872 -16.86 -10.25 -6.61
CA LEU A 872 -17.94 -9.29 -6.35
C LEU A 872 -19.16 -9.51 -7.25
N ASN A 873 -18.94 -9.88 -8.52
CA ASN A 873 -20.03 -10.26 -9.43
C ASN A 873 -20.75 -11.52 -8.92
N ALA A 874 -20.00 -12.52 -8.46
CA ALA A 874 -20.55 -13.74 -7.90
C ALA A 874 -21.30 -13.49 -6.58
N LEU A 875 -20.82 -12.57 -5.72
CA LEU A 875 -21.56 -12.15 -4.53
C LEU A 875 -22.91 -11.53 -4.87
N PHE A 876 -22.95 -10.58 -5.81
CA PHE A 876 -24.19 -9.95 -6.27
C PHE A 876 -25.16 -10.97 -6.90
N LEU A 877 -24.64 -11.87 -7.74
CA LEU A 877 -25.45 -12.90 -8.41
C LEU A 877 -26.05 -13.88 -7.41
N THR A 878 -25.25 -14.38 -6.46
CA THR A 878 -25.71 -15.37 -5.48
C THR A 878 -26.77 -14.80 -4.54
N THR A 879 -26.63 -13.55 -4.07
CA THR A 879 -27.67 -12.89 -3.27
C THR A 879 -28.94 -12.63 -4.08
N SER A 880 -28.81 -12.22 -5.35
CA SER A 880 -29.94 -12.00 -6.25
C SER A 880 -30.75 -13.28 -6.45
N VAL A 881 -30.07 -14.40 -6.73
CA VAL A 881 -30.73 -15.69 -6.91
C VAL A 881 -31.36 -16.19 -5.61
N SER A 882 -30.75 -15.97 -4.45
CA SER A 882 -31.36 -16.30 -3.16
C SER A 882 -32.63 -15.48 -2.88
N ALA A 883 -32.64 -14.18 -3.20
CA ALA A 883 -33.80 -13.32 -3.06
C ALA A 883 -34.94 -13.76 -4.01
N ILE A 884 -34.61 -14.01 -5.28
CA ILE A 884 -35.55 -14.54 -6.27
C ILE A 884 -36.07 -15.89 -5.82
N ALA A 885 -35.22 -16.80 -5.34
CA ALA A 885 -35.65 -18.12 -4.90
C ALA A 885 -36.65 -18.03 -3.74
N THR A 886 -36.46 -17.08 -2.83
CA THR A 886 -37.35 -16.85 -1.70
C THR A 886 -38.73 -16.35 -2.17
N PHE A 887 -38.78 -15.34 -3.04
CA PHE A 887 -40.04 -14.78 -3.52
C PHE A 887 -40.73 -15.62 -4.60
N ALA A 888 -39.99 -16.37 -5.41
CA ALA A 888 -40.53 -17.18 -6.50
C ALA A 888 -40.93 -18.59 -6.06
N PHE A 889 -40.32 -19.13 -4.99
CA PHE A 889 -40.57 -20.50 -4.56
C PHE A 889 -41.05 -20.61 -3.12
N TRP A 890 -40.37 -20.01 -2.13
CA TRP A 890 -40.78 -20.16 -0.73
C TRP A 890 -42.08 -19.41 -0.43
N LEU A 891 -42.19 -18.14 -0.82
CA LEU A 891 -43.38 -17.34 -0.55
C LEU A 891 -44.64 -17.92 -1.22
N PRO A 892 -44.61 -18.32 -2.52
CA PRO A 892 -45.76 -18.97 -3.13
C PRO A 892 -46.09 -20.31 -2.46
N SER A 893 -45.11 -21.04 -1.90
CA SER A 893 -45.40 -22.28 -1.17
C SER A 893 -46.21 -22.06 0.12
N THR A 894 -46.22 -20.85 0.70
CA THR A 894 -47.05 -20.51 1.87
C THR A 894 -48.50 -20.16 1.49
N MET A 895 -48.75 -19.81 0.23
CA MET A 895 -50.02 -19.32 -0.30
C MET A 895 -50.97 -20.44 -0.77
N PHE A 896 -52.15 -20.06 -1.29
CA PHE A 896 -53.25 -20.97 -1.67
C PHE A 896 -53.02 -21.76 -2.98
N PHE A 897 -51.89 -22.46 -3.10
CA PHE A 897 -51.64 -23.41 -4.20
C PHE A 897 -52.02 -24.85 -3.83
N PRO A 898 -52.28 -25.74 -4.82
CA PRO A 898 -52.45 -27.16 -4.57
C PRO A 898 -51.24 -27.76 -3.83
N LEU A 899 -51.48 -28.75 -2.94
CA LEU A 899 -50.43 -29.31 -2.06
C LEU A 899 -49.21 -29.85 -2.84
N ALA A 900 -49.44 -30.50 -3.99
CA ALA A 900 -48.38 -31.01 -4.85
C ALA A 900 -47.46 -29.88 -5.38
N VAL A 901 -48.06 -28.73 -5.75
CA VAL A 901 -47.33 -27.56 -6.23
C VAL A 901 -46.53 -26.93 -5.09
N ARG A 902 -47.13 -26.75 -3.91
CA ARG A 902 -46.43 -26.23 -2.71
C ARG A 902 -45.21 -27.08 -2.34
N ARG A 903 -45.35 -28.40 -2.38
CA ARG A 903 -44.24 -29.34 -2.14
C ARG A 903 -43.11 -29.20 -3.14
N ALA A 904 -43.42 -29.09 -4.44
CA ALA A 904 -42.42 -28.89 -5.48
C ALA A 904 -41.71 -27.54 -5.35
N LEU A 905 -42.45 -26.47 -5.08
CA LEU A 905 -41.90 -25.14 -4.82
C LEU A 905 -40.94 -25.15 -3.61
N PHE A 906 -41.32 -25.80 -2.51
CA PHE A 906 -40.47 -25.88 -1.33
C PHE A 906 -39.18 -26.69 -1.56
N ILE A 907 -39.23 -27.79 -2.33
CA ILE A 907 -38.03 -28.54 -2.73
C ILE A 907 -37.10 -27.66 -3.60
N SER A 908 -37.65 -27.00 -4.61
CA SER A 908 -36.91 -26.09 -5.50
C SER A 908 -36.27 -24.94 -4.72
N PHE A 909 -37.00 -24.35 -3.79
CA PHE A 909 -36.47 -23.35 -2.87
C PHE A 909 -35.30 -23.91 -2.06
N THR A 910 -35.49 -25.05 -1.39
CA THR A 910 -34.47 -25.66 -0.53
C THR A 910 -33.17 -25.88 -1.29
N MET A 911 -33.24 -26.41 -2.51
CA MET A 911 -32.05 -26.64 -3.34
C MET A 911 -31.39 -25.34 -3.79
N LEU A 912 -32.15 -24.43 -4.42
CA LEU A 912 -31.59 -23.22 -5.04
C LEU A 912 -31.07 -22.23 -3.99
N TYR A 913 -31.81 -22.05 -2.89
CA TYR A 913 -31.41 -21.22 -1.78
C TYR A 913 -30.15 -21.78 -1.12
N SER A 914 -30.09 -23.07 -0.82
CA SER A 914 -28.94 -23.66 -0.12
C SER A 914 -27.67 -23.63 -0.95
N VAL A 915 -27.76 -23.74 -2.28
CA VAL A 915 -26.61 -23.56 -3.18
C VAL A 915 -26.10 -22.12 -3.16
N THR A 916 -27.01 -21.14 -3.28
CA THR A 916 -26.62 -19.74 -3.51
C THR A 916 -26.35 -18.95 -2.23
N ALA A 917 -27.19 -19.10 -1.21
CA ALA A 917 -27.04 -18.40 0.06
C ALA A 917 -25.76 -18.81 0.79
N SER A 918 -25.34 -20.07 0.61
CA SER A 918 -24.12 -20.60 1.21
C SER A 918 -22.84 -20.19 0.47
N ALA A 919 -22.92 -20.02 -0.86
CA ALA A 919 -21.81 -19.55 -1.67
C ALA A 919 -21.39 -18.12 -1.29
N TYR A 920 -22.34 -17.27 -0.87
CA TYR A 920 -22.02 -15.95 -0.31
C TYR A 920 -20.99 -16.06 0.82
N VAL A 921 -21.18 -17.01 1.75
CA VAL A 921 -20.28 -17.22 2.89
C VAL A 921 -18.86 -17.60 2.43
N ALA A 922 -18.75 -18.41 1.37
CA ALA A 922 -17.47 -18.80 0.78
C ALA A 922 -16.74 -17.63 0.10
N LEU A 923 -17.50 -16.76 -0.57
CA LEU A 923 -16.96 -15.63 -1.33
C LEU A 923 -16.62 -14.43 -0.45
N PHE A 924 -17.28 -14.28 0.70
CA PHE A 924 -17.14 -13.14 1.59
C PHE A 924 -15.68 -12.78 1.98
N PRO A 925 -14.87 -13.68 2.58
CA PRO A 925 -13.49 -13.36 2.93
C PRO A 925 -12.62 -13.11 1.69
N THR A 926 -12.94 -13.73 0.56
CA THR A 926 -12.18 -13.53 -0.68
C THR A 926 -12.42 -12.16 -1.30
N ALA A 927 -13.66 -11.66 -1.25
CA ALA A 927 -14.02 -10.33 -1.72
C ALA A 927 -13.42 -9.24 -0.82
N ILE A 928 -13.39 -9.44 0.49
CA ILE A 928 -12.73 -8.51 1.41
C ILE A 928 -11.22 -8.44 1.14
N ALA A 929 -10.57 -9.60 0.94
CA ALA A 929 -9.13 -9.64 0.62
C ALA A 929 -8.79 -8.98 -0.72
N GLU A 930 -9.71 -9.04 -1.69
CA GLU A 930 -9.59 -8.38 -2.99
C GLU A 930 -9.79 -6.86 -2.88
N GLN A 931 -10.84 -6.41 -2.19
CA GLN A 931 -11.21 -5.00 -2.12
C GLN A 931 -10.31 -4.16 -1.19
N PHE A 932 -9.81 -4.73 -0.09
CA PHE A 932 -9.06 -3.98 0.93
C PHE A 932 -7.59 -4.39 1.07
N GLY A 933 -7.12 -5.33 0.24
CA GLY A 933 -5.75 -5.84 0.27
C GLY A 933 -5.42 -6.73 1.48
N ILE A 934 -4.31 -7.49 1.38
CA ILE A 934 -3.93 -8.51 2.38
C ILE A 934 -3.41 -7.88 3.68
N GLN A 935 -2.81 -6.69 3.62
CA GLN A 935 -2.20 -6.03 4.79
C GLN A 935 -3.23 -5.67 5.88
N ASN A 936 -4.39 -5.14 5.49
CA ASN A 936 -5.47 -4.79 6.41
C ASN A 936 -6.56 -5.88 6.54
N PHE A 937 -6.48 -6.94 5.71
CA PHE A 937 -7.48 -7.99 5.57
C PHE A 937 -7.97 -8.53 6.92
N ALA A 938 -7.07 -9.04 7.76
CA ALA A 938 -7.47 -9.70 9.00
C ALA A 938 -8.20 -8.78 10.00
N SER A 939 -7.90 -7.48 10.04
CA SER A 939 -8.62 -6.54 10.92
C SER A 939 -10.02 -6.21 10.37
N ILE A 940 -10.11 -5.94 9.06
CA ILE A 940 -11.38 -5.62 8.37
C ILE A 940 -12.30 -6.84 8.35
N ASN A 941 -11.75 -8.00 8.04
CA ASN A 941 -12.43 -9.29 8.08
C ASN A 941 -13.03 -9.54 9.47
N GLY A 942 -12.27 -9.31 10.54
CA GLY A 942 -12.76 -9.42 11.91
C GLY A 942 -13.98 -8.53 12.19
N LEU A 943 -13.96 -7.25 11.80
CA LEU A 943 -15.07 -6.32 11.99
C LEU A 943 -16.30 -6.69 11.17
N LEU A 944 -16.11 -7.07 9.90
CA LEU A 944 -17.21 -7.46 9.02
C LEU A 944 -17.87 -8.78 9.45
N TYR A 945 -17.11 -9.75 9.98
CA TYR A 945 -17.66 -10.95 10.63
C TYR A 945 -18.38 -10.64 11.95
N MET A 946 -17.93 -9.64 12.72
CA MET A 946 -18.67 -9.19 13.90
C MET A 946 -20.06 -8.69 13.54
N LEU A 947 -20.15 -7.79 12.54
CA LEU A 947 -21.41 -7.27 12.04
C LEU A 947 -22.32 -8.38 11.50
N ARG A 948 -21.73 -9.37 10.81
CA ARG A 948 -22.43 -10.58 10.37
C ARG A 948 -23.06 -11.36 11.53
N GLY A 949 -22.34 -11.50 12.64
CA GLY A 949 -22.82 -12.18 13.84
C GLY A 949 -23.96 -11.42 14.52
N ILE A 950 -23.86 -10.10 14.57
CA ILE A 950 -24.94 -9.22 15.05
C ILE A 950 -26.19 -9.39 14.18
N GLY A 951 -26.07 -9.41 12.85
CA GLY A 951 -27.19 -9.67 11.95
C GLY A 951 -27.88 -11.01 12.22
N THR A 952 -27.09 -12.07 12.45
CA THR A 952 -27.61 -13.41 12.78
C THR A 952 -28.39 -13.42 14.10
N LEU A 953 -27.87 -12.71 15.12
CA LEU A 953 -28.46 -12.65 16.45
C LEU A 953 -29.88 -12.04 16.43
N PHE A 954 -30.13 -11.09 15.54
CA PHE A 954 -31.44 -10.45 15.41
C PHE A 954 -32.36 -11.16 14.41
N GLY A 955 -31.82 -11.68 13.30
CA GLY A 955 -32.63 -12.24 12.22
C GLY A 955 -33.49 -13.45 12.63
N THR A 956 -32.89 -14.40 13.37
CA THR A 956 -33.57 -15.66 13.73
C THR A 956 -34.67 -15.45 14.79
N PRO A 957 -34.45 -14.71 15.89
CA PRO A 957 -35.51 -14.47 16.87
C PRO A 957 -36.68 -13.67 16.31
N ILE A 958 -36.43 -12.67 15.46
CA ILE A 958 -37.51 -11.90 14.80
C ILE A 958 -38.33 -12.83 13.89
N ALA A 959 -37.67 -13.70 13.13
CA ALA A 959 -38.34 -14.70 12.31
C ALA A 959 -39.22 -15.65 13.14
N GLY A 960 -38.75 -16.08 14.31
CA GLY A 960 -39.52 -16.91 15.24
C GLY A 960 -40.75 -16.18 15.77
N ALA A 961 -40.60 -14.94 16.24
CA ALA A 961 -41.71 -14.13 16.74
C ALA A 961 -42.83 -13.93 15.70
N LEU A 962 -42.45 -13.70 14.43
CA LEU A 962 -43.39 -13.55 13.32
C LEU A 962 -44.22 -14.80 13.02
N ILE A 963 -43.73 -15.99 13.40
CA ILE A 963 -44.46 -17.26 13.28
C ILE A 963 -45.42 -17.44 14.47
N HIS A 964 -45.04 -17.00 15.67
CA HIS A 964 -45.82 -17.17 16.90
C HIS A 964 -47.04 -16.22 16.99
N ASP A 965 -46.94 -14.98 16.49
CA ASP A 965 -48.06 -14.01 16.49
C ASP A 965 -49.26 -14.44 15.61
N GLY A 966 -49.12 -15.48 14.79
CA GLY A 966 -50.20 -16.05 13.97
C GLY A 966 -50.94 -17.23 14.61
N GLY A 967 -50.52 -17.71 15.79
CA GLY A 967 -50.95 -18.99 16.34
C GLY A 967 -50.35 -20.16 15.55
N PHE A 968 -49.69 -21.09 16.24
CA PHE A 968 -49.07 -22.27 15.59
C PHE A 968 -50.15 -23.32 15.25
N ASN A 969 -51.07 -22.99 14.34
CA ASN A 969 -52.15 -23.89 13.92
C ASN A 969 -51.69 -24.94 12.89
N GLY A 970 -50.37 -25.10 12.68
CA GLY A 970 -49.79 -26.02 11.68
C GLY A 970 -50.04 -25.61 10.22
N ALA A 971 -50.55 -24.40 9.97
CA ALA A 971 -50.86 -23.90 8.64
C ALA A 971 -49.63 -23.28 7.97
N THR A 972 -49.51 -23.47 6.65
CA THR A 972 -48.43 -22.87 5.83
C THR A 972 -48.42 -21.34 5.90
N ALA A 973 -49.58 -20.71 6.15
CA ALA A 973 -49.74 -19.26 6.28
C ALA A 973 -48.98 -18.65 7.48
N SER A 974 -48.73 -19.42 8.54
CA SER A 974 -47.98 -18.94 9.71
C SER A 974 -46.52 -18.57 9.37
N PHE A 975 -46.00 -19.03 8.23
CA PHE A 975 -44.63 -18.73 7.76
C PHE A 975 -44.57 -17.60 6.73
N GLU A 976 -45.70 -17.02 6.33
CA GLU A 976 -45.75 -16.00 5.27
C GLU A 976 -44.94 -14.75 5.65
N LYS A 977 -45.19 -14.19 6.84
CA LYS A 977 -44.48 -12.99 7.34
C LYS A 977 -42.97 -13.21 7.43
N THR A 978 -42.55 -14.38 7.93
CA THR A 978 -41.13 -14.75 8.03
C THR A 978 -40.49 -14.91 6.66
N THR A 979 -41.21 -15.47 5.70
CA THR A 979 -40.73 -15.62 4.33
C THR A 979 -40.54 -14.26 3.65
N ILE A 980 -41.49 -13.33 3.85
CA ILE A 980 -41.39 -11.94 3.36
C ILE A 980 -40.17 -11.25 3.99
N MET A 981 -39.99 -11.37 5.30
CA MET A 981 -38.84 -10.78 5.99
C MET A 981 -37.51 -11.28 5.43
N VAL A 982 -37.36 -12.60 5.25
CA VAL A 982 -36.15 -13.21 4.65
C VAL A 982 -35.94 -12.68 3.23
N GLY A 983 -36.99 -12.62 2.42
CA GLY A 983 -36.92 -12.08 1.06
C GLY A 983 -36.47 -10.61 1.04
N VAL A 984 -37.04 -9.76 1.89
CA VAL A 984 -36.68 -8.34 1.99
C VAL A 984 -35.22 -8.15 2.42
N PHE A 985 -34.77 -8.88 3.44
CA PHE A 985 -33.36 -8.81 3.86
C PHE A 985 -32.40 -9.28 2.75
N LEU A 986 -32.76 -10.29 1.95
CA LEU A 986 -31.95 -10.72 0.80
C LEU A 986 -31.95 -9.71 -0.34
N VAL A 987 -33.06 -8.98 -0.57
CA VAL A 987 -33.10 -7.87 -1.53
C VAL A 987 -32.19 -6.73 -1.05
N CYS A 988 -32.29 -6.33 0.22
CA CYS A 988 -31.39 -5.33 0.81
C CYS A 988 -29.91 -5.76 0.72
N ALA A 989 -29.62 -7.03 1.00
CA ALA A 989 -28.28 -7.59 0.83
C ALA A 989 -27.81 -7.53 -0.63
N THR A 990 -28.71 -7.77 -1.59
CA THR A 990 -28.42 -7.70 -3.03
C THR A 990 -28.12 -6.28 -3.48
N LEU A 991 -28.91 -5.30 -3.04
CA LEU A 991 -28.68 -3.88 -3.31
C LEU A 991 -27.34 -3.42 -2.73
N ALA A 992 -27.03 -3.83 -1.48
CA ALA A 992 -25.76 -3.50 -0.85
C ALA A 992 -24.56 -4.21 -1.51
N ALA A 993 -24.71 -5.46 -1.96
CA ALA A 993 -23.68 -6.15 -2.75
C ALA A 993 -23.47 -5.49 -4.13
N GLY A 994 -24.55 -5.03 -4.76
CA GLY A 994 -24.49 -4.23 -5.99
C GLY A 994 -23.81 -2.89 -5.78
N TRP A 995 -24.08 -2.23 -4.65
CA TRP A 995 -23.37 -1.01 -4.24
C TRP A 995 -21.88 -1.27 -4.04
N ALA A 996 -21.49 -2.34 -3.33
CA ALA A 996 -20.10 -2.72 -3.16
C ALA A 996 -19.42 -2.99 -4.51
N ARG A 997 -20.13 -3.65 -5.44
CA ARG A 997 -19.64 -3.87 -6.80
C ARG A 997 -19.49 -2.57 -7.59
N ALA A 998 -20.43 -1.63 -7.44
CA ALA A 998 -20.39 -0.33 -8.10
C ALA A 998 -19.22 0.52 -7.60
N GLU A 999 -18.98 0.59 -6.28
CA GLU A 999 -17.83 1.30 -5.71
C GLU A 999 -16.49 0.66 -6.18
N SER A 1000 -16.46 -0.66 -6.34
CA SER A 1000 -15.31 -1.34 -6.96
C SER A 1000 -15.21 -1.06 -8.47
N ALA A 1001 -16.34 -0.89 -9.18
CA ALA A 1001 -16.35 -0.54 -10.61
C ALA A 1001 -15.87 0.88 -10.86
N VAL A 1002 -16.11 1.81 -9.94
CA VAL A 1002 -15.58 3.18 -10.00
C VAL A 1002 -14.05 3.18 -9.98
N THR A 1003 -13.43 2.21 -9.30
CA THR A 1003 -11.97 2.11 -9.15
C THR A 1003 -11.29 1.16 -10.14
N THR A 1004 -12.01 0.17 -10.71
CA THR A 1004 -11.41 -0.89 -11.56
C THR A 1004 -12.13 -1.13 -12.89
N GLY A 1005 -13.20 -0.37 -13.17
CA GLY A 1005 -14.10 -0.59 -14.29
C GLY A 1005 -15.08 -1.76 -14.08
N TRP A 1006 -16.20 -1.76 -14.80
CA TRP A 1006 -17.15 -2.88 -14.76
C TRP A 1006 -16.67 -4.05 -15.65
N LYS A 1007 -15.82 -4.92 -15.10
CA LYS A 1007 -15.42 -6.18 -15.74
C LYS A 1007 -16.33 -7.33 -15.30
N LEU A 1008 -16.80 -8.11 -16.28
CA LEU A 1008 -17.68 -9.29 -16.11
C LEU A 1008 -16.87 -10.60 -15.94
N ARG A 1009 -15.56 -10.56 -16.18
CA ARG A 1009 -14.60 -11.64 -15.93
C ARG A 1009 -13.49 -11.13 -15.01
N ALA A 1010 -13.03 -12.03 -14.13
CA ALA A 1010 -11.96 -11.78 -13.16
C ALA A 1010 -10.61 -11.59 -13.84
#